data_AF-A0A1I0EHV0-F1
#
_entry.id   AF-A0A1I0EHV0-F1
#
_cell.length_a   1.000
_cell.length_b   1.000
_cell.length_c   1.000
_cell.angle_alpha   90.00
_cell.angle_beta   90.00
_cell.angle_gamma   90.00
#
_symmetry.space_group_name_H-M   'P 1'
#
loop_
_entity.id
_entity.type
_entity.pdbx_description
1 polymer ?
#
loop_
_entity_poly.entity_id
_entity_poly.type
_entity_poly.pdbx_seq_one_letter_code
_entity_poly.pdbx_strand_id
1 'polypeptide(L)'
;MKKRISLLLIHTMLISLLTMLMSLLPTSVPVLAAERHIPLGVVESVYGRNTTSQFIYFGKNKGTDPIKWRVMVVEDDKATLMSEYILEYIRYEISDNRNWSNAEICKYLNRQYSFASGGFLTTAFSSVEQAKILVYSNTEESGYNSPGTFTPNQKIVLPSLDEVKDGGTFGMNESDRAALEAEGFLGTPNTEMYKKTWWLRTPGEQNDSALSVRSSGSIDYHGNYVGDKLGIRPAFKLNLADVLFTSDASGNGVKTGTPNSMLNRVVHTNNEKKLTLIDSNQGLVSAATTSKYIQREDTEIEINYQGAITGTNQYLSAMITDNRGVLKYYGTIKSLANSEDGSGTAEVTIPRDFEDGWKLKIFTEQLNGDYQTDYASVPVEVTLTAKWKQNSSGGGSSSSGRSSSEGGTSTLSLNAEQVINRLSKDDKVAIINLFKEYMPYTFFSTDLTLEQLKVFTNNKFTDKQLQEILDNPQLLQKLGIDDSMMSRTVFLKPIHNPSFTDVKSDHWAYGSIIEAASLGLVTGMPDGSFAPNNPLQVADTFVFLDKVLLLNNITEPKLPRSTVELYINDKNHWAFNHMASIKSKLSEETLMTISQLGDAPITRELLAQILYEITKGRLEATREVRHFTDIQSSSYKEAIDYCVSRRLLSGTSSTTMSPQKSLTRGELMSVLIKLESMLK
;
A
#
# COMPACT_ATOMS: atom_id res chain seq x y z
N MET A 1 -1.81 -60.99 -1.85
CA MET A 1 -2.73 -60.69 -2.97
C MET A 1 -3.88 -59.72 -2.64
N LYS A 2 -4.10 -59.32 -1.37
CA LYS A 2 -5.10 -58.29 -0.99
C LYS A 2 -4.61 -56.82 -1.02
N LYS A 3 -3.30 -56.55 -1.17
CA LYS A 3 -2.75 -55.17 -1.22
C LYS A 3 -2.63 -54.56 -2.63
N ARG A 4 -2.75 -55.36 -3.71
CA ARG A 4 -2.63 -54.86 -5.10
C ARG A 4 -3.96 -54.46 -5.76
N ILE A 5 -5.10 -54.80 -5.15
CA ILE A 5 -6.43 -54.35 -5.60
C ILE A 5 -6.81 -53.00 -4.98
N SER A 6 -6.24 -52.65 -3.82
CA SER A 6 -6.49 -51.36 -3.17
C SER A 6 -5.77 -50.18 -3.85
N LEU A 7 -4.70 -50.43 -4.61
CA LEU A 7 -3.93 -49.36 -5.27
C LEU A 7 -4.49 -48.97 -6.65
N LEU A 8 -5.20 -49.89 -7.31
CA LEU A 8 -5.81 -49.67 -8.63
C LEU A 8 -7.20 -49.01 -8.55
N LEU A 9 -7.89 -49.10 -7.40
CA LEU A 9 -9.12 -48.34 -7.10
C LEU A 9 -8.84 -46.90 -6.66
N ILE A 10 -7.64 -46.62 -6.13
CA ILE A 10 -7.22 -45.26 -5.76
C ILE A 10 -6.74 -44.47 -6.98
N HIS A 11 -6.14 -45.12 -7.98
CA HIS A 11 -5.69 -44.46 -9.21
C HIS A 11 -6.81 -44.19 -10.23
N THR A 12 -7.93 -44.91 -10.18
CA THR A 12 -9.10 -44.63 -11.03
C THR A 12 -10.08 -43.63 -10.40
N MET A 13 -10.10 -43.48 -9.06
CA MET A 13 -10.80 -42.36 -8.40
C MET A 13 -10.02 -41.03 -8.46
N LEU A 14 -8.70 -41.06 -8.70
CA LEU A 14 -7.90 -39.84 -8.87
C LEU A 14 -7.99 -39.21 -10.28
N ILE A 15 -8.37 -40.00 -11.29
CA ILE A 15 -8.39 -39.54 -12.69
C ILE A 15 -9.82 -39.15 -13.13
N SER A 16 -10.87 -39.57 -12.42
CA SER A 16 -12.25 -39.09 -12.67
C SER A 16 -12.68 -37.90 -11.79
N LEU A 17 -11.82 -37.43 -10.88
CA LEU A 17 -12.04 -36.19 -10.11
C LEU A 17 -11.44 -34.95 -10.81
N LEU A 18 -10.73 -35.14 -11.92
CA LEU A 18 -10.02 -34.07 -12.66
C LEU A 18 -10.81 -33.49 -13.85
N THR A 19 -12.02 -34.00 -14.16
CA THR A 19 -12.74 -33.58 -15.38
C THR A 19 -14.21 -33.20 -15.19
N MET A 20 -14.71 -33.05 -13.96
CA MET A 20 -16.09 -32.62 -13.75
C MET A 20 -16.29 -31.79 -12.48
N LEU A 21 -15.66 -30.61 -12.43
CA LEU A 21 -16.23 -29.44 -11.77
C LEU A 21 -15.69 -28.12 -12.37
N MET A 22 -15.59 -28.05 -13.71
CA MET A 22 -15.70 -26.77 -14.42
C MET A 22 -17.19 -26.49 -14.66
N SER A 23 -17.90 -26.16 -13.59
CA SER A 23 -19.13 -25.37 -13.67
C SER A 23 -19.55 -24.96 -12.28
N LEU A 24 -19.61 -23.64 -12.09
CA LEU A 24 -20.23 -22.92 -10.98
C LEU A 24 -19.38 -22.95 -9.71
N LEU A 25 -18.64 -21.86 -9.47
CA LEU A 25 -18.92 -21.05 -8.28
C LEU A 25 -18.57 -19.57 -8.60
N PRO A 26 -19.36 -18.63 -8.06
CA PRO A 26 -19.13 -17.20 -8.19
C PRO A 26 -17.94 -16.76 -7.35
N THR A 27 -17.26 -15.76 -7.92
CA THR A 27 -16.43 -14.72 -7.32
C THR A 27 -16.63 -14.51 -5.82
N SER A 28 -15.55 -14.54 -5.06
CA SER A 28 -15.19 -13.32 -4.33
C SER A 28 -13.73 -13.17 -4.07
N VAL A 29 -13.42 -11.89 -4.01
CA VAL A 29 -12.19 -11.35 -4.50
C VAL A 29 -11.50 -10.65 -3.36
N PRO A 30 -10.17 -10.84 -3.27
CA PRO A 30 -9.34 -10.00 -2.43
C PRO A 30 -9.51 -8.47 -2.68
N VAL A 31 -9.87 -7.69 -1.65
CA VAL A 31 -9.48 -6.28 -1.39
C VAL A 31 -7.95 -6.20 -1.20
N LEU A 32 -7.23 -6.10 -2.32
CA LEU A 32 -5.86 -5.60 -2.28
C LEU A 32 -5.84 -4.16 -1.77
N ALA A 33 -4.80 -3.85 -0.99
CA ALA A 33 -4.22 -2.52 -1.07
C ALA A 33 -3.86 -2.30 -2.52
N ALA A 34 -4.72 -1.55 -3.19
CA ALA A 34 -4.69 -1.47 -4.62
C ALA A 34 -3.30 -1.06 -5.09
N GLU A 35 -2.76 -1.79 -6.06
CA GLU A 35 -2.05 -1.18 -7.17
C GLU A 35 -3.02 -0.17 -7.82
N ARG A 36 -3.32 0.93 -7.12
CA ARG A 36 -4.31 1.94 -7.50
C ARG A 36 -3.66 2.83 -8.55
N HIS A 37 -3.62 2.23 -9.74
CA HIS A 37 -3.95 2.84 -11.02
C HIS A 37 -3.07 4.03 -11.40
N ILE A 38 -2.10 3.68 -12.26
CA ILE A 38 -0.94 4.44 -12.77
C ILE A 38 0.23 4.42 -11.79
N PRO A 39 1.46 4.04 -12.23
CA PRO A 39 2.63 4.39 -11.47
C PRO A 39 2.73 5.91 -11.44
N LEU A 40 2.36 6.52 -10.30
CA LEU A 40 3.16 7.61 -9.77
C LEU A 40 4.54 6.98 -9.55
N GLY A 41 5.29 6.93 -10.65
CA GLY A 41 6.48 6.15 -10.86
C GLY A 41 7.42 6.40 -9.71
N VAL A 42 7.94 5.29 -9.21
CA VAL A 42 9.18 5.24 -8.47
C VAL A 42 10.14 6.23 -9.13
N VAL A 43 10.45 7.29 -8.39
CA VAL A 43 11.62 8.11 -8.66
C VAL A 43 12.79 7.13 -8.57
N GLU A 44 13.29 6.66 -9.72
CA GLU A 44 14.47 5.82 -9.76
C GLU A 44 15.64 6.64 -9.22
N SER A 45 16.05 6.41 -7.97
CA SER A 45 17.30 6.95 -7.45
C SER A 45 18.45 6.05 -7.89
N VAL A 46 18.79 6.09 -9.18
CA VAL A 46 20.09 5.62 -9.63
C VAL A 46 21.09 6.78 -9.41
N TYR A 47 21.97 6.65 -8.41
CA TYR A 47 22.99 7.66 -8.04
C TYR A 47 22.47 9.04 -7.62
N GLY A 48 21.25 9.15 -7.08
CA GLY A 48 20.66 10.47 -6.80
C GLY A 48 20.40 11.31 -8.06
N ARG A 49 20.28 10.66 -9.23
CA ARG A 49 19.80 11.31 -10.45
C ARG A 49 18.30 11.12 -10.61
N ASN A 50 17.59 12.23 -10.64
CA ASN A 50 16.20 12.32 -11.10
C ASN A 50 16.20 12.23 -12.64
N THR A 51 15.82 11.10 -13.24
CA THR A 51 15.94 10.91 -14.71
C THR A 51 14.66 11.25 -15.49
N THR A 52 13.49 11.29 -14.84
CA THR A 52 12.25 11.86 -15.40
C THR A 52 11.31 12.30 -14.28
N SER A 53 11.14 13.61 -14.08
CA SER A 53 10.21 14.16 -13.10
C SER A 53 8.77 13.79 -13.44
N GLN A 54 8.01 13.38 -12.42
CA GLN A 54 6.57 13.18 -12.52
C GLN A 54 5.80 14.33 -11.89
N PHE A 55 4.67 14.66 -12.49
CA PHE A 55 3.86 15.79 -12.07
C PHE A 55 2.42 15.39 -11.81
N ILE A 56 1.85 16.01 -10.78
CA ILE A 56 0.43 15.93 -10.44
C ILE A 56 -0.14 17.35 -10.50
N TYR A 57 -1.29 17.49 -11.15
CA TYR A 57 -2.11 18.69 -11.06
C TYR A 57 -3.14 18.53 -9.95
N PHE A 58 -3.15 19.48 -9.01
CA PHE A 58 -3.97 19.41 -7.80
C PHE A 58 -4.19 20.80 -7.21
N GLY A 59 -5.43 21.17 -6.88
CA GLY A 59 -5.75 22.53 -6.47
C GLY A 59 -5.54 23.59 -7.55
N LYS A 60 -5.84 24.86 -7.23
CA LYS A 60 -5.81 26.01 -8.13
C LYS A 60 -5.15 27.22 -7.49
N ASN A 61 -4.14 27.81 -8.12
CA ASN A 61 -3.55 29.05 -7.66
C ASN A 61 -4.60 30.18 -7.79
N LYS A 62 -4.92 30.83 -6.68
CA LYS A 62 -5.90 31.93 -6.60
C LYS A 62 -7.25 31.62 -7.26
N GLY A 63 -7.64 30.34 -7.26
CA GLY A 63 -8.94 29.85 -7.73
C GLY A 63 -9.09 29.65 -9.24
N THR A 64 -8.11 30.03 -10.05
CA THR A 64 -8.21 29.97 -11.53
C THR A 64 -7.32 28.91 -12.15
N ASP A 65 -6.02 28.89 -11.81
CA ASP A 65 -5.02 28.14 -12.56
C ASP A 65 -4.57 26.87 -11.84
N PRO A 66 -4.68 25.68 -12.44
CA PRO A 66 -4.23 24.44 -11.82
C PRO A 66 -2.77 24.49 -11.35
N ILE A 67 -2.52 24.04 -10.12
CA ILE A 67 -1.15 24.02 -9.60
C ILE A 67 -0.48 22.72 -10.04
N LYS A 68 0.68 22.86 -10.68
CA LYS A 68 1.56 21.75 -11.04
C LYS A 68 2.49 21.42 -9.88
N TRP A 69 2.40 20.19 -9.39
CA TRP A 69 3.21 19.67 -8.30
C TRP A 69 4.17 18.61 -8.81
N ARG A 70 5.43 18.71 -8.42
CA ARG A 70 6.41 17.65 -8.61
C ARG A 70 6.25 16.60 -7.52
N VAL A 71 6.25 15.33 -7.91
CA VAL A 71 6.27 14.20 -6.97
C VAL A 71 7.68 14.03 -6.44
N MET A 72 7.88 14.23 -5.14
CA MET A 72 9.21 14.18 -4.52
C MET A 72 9.50 12.80 -3.95
N VAL A 73 8.57 12.27 -3.16
CA VAL A 73 8.73 10.99 -2.46
C VAL A 73 7.37 10.28 -2.43
N VAL A 74 7.36 8.97 -2.65
CA VAL A 74 6.18 8.11 -2.49
C VAL A 74 6.49 7.04 -1.45
N GLU A 75 5.70 6.98 -0.38
CA GLU A 75 5.85 6.03 0.72
C GLU A 75 4.50 5.39 1.00
N ASP A 76 4.37 4.09 0.74
CA ASP A 76 3.20 3.28 1.10
C ASP A 76 1.88 3.90 0.58
N ASP A 77 1.15 4.62 1.42
CA ASP A 77 -0.15 5.26 1.17
C ASP A 77 -0.08 6.80 1.03
N LYS A 78 1.11 7.39 0.93
CA LYS A 78 1.30 8.84 0.83
C LYS A 78 2.29 9.25 -0.25
N ALA A 79 2.06 10.43 -0.83
CA ALA A 79 3.00 11.10 -1.74
C ALA A 79 3.34 12.49 -1.22
N THR A 80 4.63 12.80 -1.09
CA THR A 80 5.10 14.17 -0.84
C THR A 80 5.20 14.92 -2.15
N LEU A 81 4.47 16.02 -2.24
CA LEU A 81 4.37 16.88 -3.41
C LEU A 81 4.96 18.25 -3.09
N MET A 82 5.69 18.83 -4.03
CA MET A 82 6.24 20.19 -3.95
C MET A 82 5.87 20.98 -5.20
N SER A 83 5.53 22.26 -5.07
CA SER A 83 5.13 23.04 -6.24
C SER A 83 6.28 23.16 -7.25
N GLU A 84 5.99 22.96 -8.53
CA GLU A 84 7.00 23.07 -9.58
C GLU A 84 7.47 24.53 -9.75
N TYR A 85 6.54 25.47 -9.62
CA TYR A 85 6.78 26.88 -9.78
C TYR A 85 6.75 27.63 -8.45
N ILE A 86 7.37 28.80 -8.43
CA ILE A 86 7.18 29.82 -7.41
C ILE A 86 5.76 30.36 -7.55
N LEU A 87 4.94 30.18 -6.51
CA LEU A 87 3.51 30.51 -6.55
C LEU A 87 3.21 31.94 -6.12
N GLU A 88 4.03 32.53 -5.25
CA GLU A 88 3.86 33.89 -4.74
C GLU A 88 5.15 34.42 -4.11
N TYR A 89 5.31 35.75 -4.06
CA TYR A 89 6.35 36.42 -3.27
C TYR A 89 5.75 36.96 -1.97
N ILE A 90 6.22 36.43 -0.85
CA ILE A 90 5.72 36.79 0.48
C ILE A 90 6.89 36.92 1.46
N ARG A 91 6.69 37.74 2.49
CA ARG A 91 7.63 37.83 3.60
C ARG A 91 7.59 36.57 4.42
N TYR A 92 8.70 36.24 5.05
CA TYR A 92 8.76 35.11 5.97
C TYR A 92 8.14 35.50 7.33
N GLU A 93 8.67 36.56 7.95
CA GLU A 93 8.15 37.22 9.17
C GLU A 93 8.81 38.60 9.33
N ILE A 94 8.39 39.42 10.30
CA ILE A 94 8.89 40.79 10.50
C ILE A 94 10.09 40.88 11.47
N SER A 95 10.31 39.91 12.36
CA SER A 95 11.37 40.07 13.39
C SER A 95 12.04 38.81 13.95
N ASP A 96 11.48 37.60 13.81
CA ASP A 96 12.07 36.36 14.36
C ASP A 96 11.85 35.19 13.39
N ASN A 97 12.89 34.38 13.17
CA ASN A 97 12.88 33.22 12.29
C ASN A 97 12.98 31.87 13.02
N ARG A 98 13.21 31.88 14.34
CA ARG A 98 13.59 30.70 15.13
C ARG A 98 12.41 29.76 15.35
N ASN A 99 11.22 30.16 14.92
CA ASN A 99 9.98 29.42 15.07
C ASN A 99 9.14 29.49 13.79
N TRP A 100 9.51 28.69 12.78
CA TRP A 100 8.78 28.60 11.51
C TRP A 100 7.28 28.36 11.71
N SER A 101 6.93 27.42 12.59
CA SER A 101 5.56 26.98 12.79
C SER A 101 4.63 28.12 13.24
N ASN A 102 5.20 29.15 13.88
CA ASN A 102 4.48 30.36 14.27
C ASN A 102 4.65 31.54 13.31
N ALA A 103 5.45 31.41 12.26
CA ALA A 103 5.70 32.50 11.32
C ALA A 103 4.46 32.89 10.52
N GLU A 104 4.32 34.19 10.21
CA GLU A 104 3.26 34.75 9.37
C GLU A 104 3.07 33.97 8.06
N ILE A 105 4.16 33.59 7.41
CA ILE A 105 4.14 32.78 6.19
C ILE A 105 3.59 31.36 6.42
N CYS A 106 3.93 30.69 7.53
CA CYS A 106 3.39 29.37 7.86
C CYS A 106 1.89 29.47 8.18
N LYS A 107 1.51 30.51 8.90
CA LYS A 107 0.10 30.84 9.15
C LYS A 107 -0.64 31.13 7.85
N TYR A 108 -0.05 31.86 6.91
CA TYR A 108 -0.62 32.09 5.58
C TYR A 108 -0.85 30.78 4.81
N LEU A 109 0.13 29.87 4.86
CA LEU A 109 0.04 28.57 4.21
C LEU A 109 -1.10 27.69 4.76
N ASN A 110 -1.39 27.79 6.06
CA ASN A 110 -2.28 26.84 6.76
C ASN A 110 -3.58 27.42 7.36
N ARG A 111 -3.70 28.74 7.60
CA ARG A 111 -4.86 29.34 8.30
C ARG A 111 -5.93 29.88 7.35
N GLN A 112 -7.16 29.90 7.86
CA GLN A 112 -8.22 30.81 7.44
C GLN A 112 -8.07 32.13 8.23
N TYR A 113 -7.37 33.13 7.71
CA TYR A 113 -7.21 34.44 8.39
C TYR A 113 -8.54 35.22 8.36
N SER A 114 -8.82 36.00 9.42
CA SER A 114 -10.07 36.77 9.60
C SER A 114 -10.16 38.08 8.78
N PHE A 115 -9.56 38.13 7.60
CA PHE A 115 -9.83 39.15 6.59
C PHE A 115 -10.22 38.45 5.30
N ALA A 116 -11.05 39.12 4.49
CA ALA A 116 -11.92 38.58 3.44
C ALA A 116 -11.29 37.76 2.29
N SER A 117 -10.05 37.28 2.39
CA SER A 117 -9.27 36.68 1.30
C SER A 117 -8.79 35.24 1.53
N GLY A 118 -8.88 34.68 2.75
CA GLY A 118 -8.45 33.29 3.03
C GLY A 118 -6.92 33.04 2.94
N GLY A 119 -6.42 31.94 3.51
CA GLY A 119 -5.02 31.52 3.35
C GLY A 119 -4.84 30.53 2.20
N PHE A 120 -3.59 30.16 1.90
CA PHE A 120 -3.24 29.31 0.74
C PHE A 120 -4.02 27.98 0.76
N LEU A 121 -4.01 27.23 1.86
CA LEU A 121 -4.75 25.96 1.95
C LEU A 121 -6.23 26.08 1.57
N THR A 122 -6.90 27.15 2.04
CA THR A 122 -8.34 27.35 1.83
C THR A 122 -8.69 27.94 0.47
N THR A 123 -7.74 28.62 -0.17
CA THR A 123 -7.95 29.28 -1.47
C THR A 123 -7.48 28.41 -2.63
N ALA A 124 -6.46 27.58 -2.38
CA ALA A 124 -5.86 26.71 -3.37
C ALA A 124 -6.56 25.36 -3.50
N PHE A 125 -7.21 24.87 -2.45
CA PHE A 125 -7.79 23.54 -2.43
C PHE A 125 -9.26 23.57 -2.03
N SER A 126 -10.09 22.78 -2.71
CA SER A 126 -11.47 22.55 -2.30
C SER A 126 -11.53 21.85 -0.93
N SER A 127 -12.67 21.88 -0.25
CA SER A 127 -12.81 21.16 1.04
C SER A 127 -12.51 19.66 0.92
N VAL A 128 -12.87 19.05 -0.21
CA VAL A 128 -12.57 17.64 -0.52
C VAL A 128 -11.06 17.44 -0.68
N GLU A 129 -10.39 18.30 -1.44
CA GLU A 129 -8.94 18.25 -1.65
C GLU A 129 -8.18 18.47 -0.32
N GLN A 130 -8.59 19.45 0.48
CA GLN A 130 -8.01 19.73 1.80
C GLN A 130 -8.09 18.51 2.72
N ALA A 131 -9.17 17.74 2.67
CA ALA A 131 -9.34 16.52 3.45
C ALA A 131 -8.31 15.44 3.07
N LYS A 132 -7.78 15.46 1.83
CA LYS A 132 -6.80 14.49 1.34
C LYS A 132 -5.35 14.91 1.60
N ILE A 133 -5.13 16.12 2.11
CA ILE A 133 -3.81 16.59 2.54
C ILE A 133 -3.59 16.20 4.00
N LEU A 134 -2.53 15.43 4.24
CA LEU A 134 -2.14 14.90 5.54
C LEU A 134 -1.53 15.99 6.43
N VAL A 135 -1.74 15.83 7.74
CA VAL A 135 -1.10 16.67 8.77
C VAL A 135 0.32 16.16 9.02
N TYR A 136 1.29 17.06 9.09
CA TYR A 136 2.67 16.74 9.48
C TYR A 136 2.73 16.34 10.96
N SER A 137 3.54 15.34 11.29
CA SER A 137 3.69 14.91 12.69
C SER A 137 4.66 15.82 13.44
N ASN A 138 4.48 15.97 14.75
CA ASN A 138 5.37 16.78 15.59
C ASN A 138 6.80 16.21 15.72
N THR A 139 7.05 15.00 15.19
CA THR A 139 8.33 14.27 15.24
C THR A 139 9.10 14.31 13.91
N GLU A 140 8.53 14.90 12.85
CA GLU A 140 9.13 14.97 11.52
C GLU A 140 10.20 16.07 11.36
N GLU A 141 10.55 16.76 12.44
CA GLU A 141 11.67 17.68 12.48
C GLU A 141 12.90 17.05 13.14
N SER A 142 13.97 16.84 12.37
CA SER A 142 15.31 16.58 12.92
C SER A 142 16.37 17.22 12.02
N GLY A 143 17.37 17.88 12.61
CA GLY A 143 18.46 18.52 11.86
C GLY A 143 19.13 19.69 12.59
N TYR A 144 20.32 20.08 12.11
CA TYR A 144 21.06 21.26 12.57
C TYR A 144 20.25 22.53 12.23
N ASN A 145 20.04 23.45 13.18
CA ASN A 145 19.10 24.58 13.05
C ASN A 145 17.66 24.16 12.74
N SER A 146 17.09 23.21 13.49
CA SER A 146 15.67 22.84 13.34
C SER A 146 14.75 24.03 13.61
N PRO A 147 13.78 24.34 12.72
CA PRO A 147 12.95 25.54 12.83
C PRO A 147 11.84 25.49 13.90
N GLY A 148 11.78 24.40 14.69
CA GLY A 148 10.88 24.23 15.82
C GLY A 148 9.69 23.33 15.49
N THR A 149 9.20 22.57 16.47
CA THR A 149 8.14 21.56 16.28
C THR A 149 6.93 22.09 15.49
N PHE A 150 6.42 21.30 14.55
CA PHE A 150 5.20 21.61 13.83
C PHE A 150 4.02 21.85 14.76
N THR A 151 3.16 22.81 14.40
CA THR A 151 1.93 23.05 15.14
C THR A 151 0.89 21.96 14.84
N PRO A 152 -0.02 21.65 15.78
CA PRO A 152 -1.13 20.75 15.50
C PRO A 152 -1.93 21.22 14.27
N ASN A 153 -2.19 20.31 13.34
CA ASN A 153 -2.92 20.53 12.07
C ASN A 153 -2.14 21.23 10.95
N GLN A 154 -0.82 21.37 11.05
CA GLN A 154 -0.01 21.91 9.96
C GLN A 154 0.04 20.93 8.78
N LYS A 155 -0.42 21.37 7.60
CA LYS A 155 -0.60 20.55 6.39
C LYS A 155 0.30 20.97 5.23
N ILE A 156 0.52 22.27 5.08
CA ILE A 156 1.35 22.86 4.03
C ILE A 156 2.60 23.45 4.67
N VAL A 157 3.77 23.13 4.14
CA VAL A 157 5.06 23.63 4.64
C VAL A 157 5.90 24.20 3.50
N LEU A 158 6.99 24.89 3.84
CA LEU A 158 8.10 25.05 2.90
C LEU A 158 9.13 23.94 3.12
N PRO A 159 9.89 23.53 2.08
CA PRO A 159 10.96 22.56 2.24
C PRO A 159 12.06 23.05 3.19
N SER A 160 12.75 22.13 3.88
CA SER A 160 14.00 22.40 4.61
C SER A 160 15.24 22.21 3.74
N LEU A 161 16.36 22.70 4.28
CA LEU A 161 17.69 22.34 3.82
C LEU A 161 17.90 20.81 3.70
N ASP A 162 17.50 20.03 4.71
CA ASP A 162 17.73 18.58 4.71
C ASP A 162 16.92 17.84 3.64
N GLU A 163 15.77 18.39 3.26
CA GLU A 163 14.96 17.87 2.16
C GLU A 163 15.60 18.20 0.81
N VAL A 164 16.02 19.45 0.58
CA VAL A 164 16.38 19.94 -0.77
C VAL A 164 17.87 19.94 -1.11
N LYS A 165 18.77 19.79 -0.12
CA LYS A 165 20.21 19.74 -0.37
C LYS A 165 20.58 18.58 -1.27
N ASP A 166 21.77 18.64 -1.87
CA ASP A 166 22.29 17.52 -2.65
C ASP A 166 22.41 16.28 -1.74
N GLY A 167 21.81 15.17 -2.16
CA GLY A 167 21.69 13.95 -1.34
C GLY A 167 20.63 14.02 -0.23
N GLY A 168 19.80 15.07 -0.20
CA GLY A 168 18.65 15.21 0.69
C GLY A 168 17.49 14.29 0.32
N THR A 169 16.48 14.23 1.19
CA THR A 169 15.36 13.27 1.05
C THR A 169 14.50 13.49 -0.19
N PHE A 170 14.51 14.69 -0.77
CA PHE A 170 13.79 14.98 -2.01
C PHE A 170 14.60 14.62 -3.28
N GLY A 171 15.87 14.20 -3.12
CA GLY A 171 16.71 13.79 -4.25
C GLY A 171 16.93 14.88 -5.30
N MET A 172 16.85 16.15 -4.91
CA MET A 172 17.01 17.30 -5.82
C MET A 172 18.49 17.61 -6.06
N ASN A 173 18.84 17.93 -7.29
CA ASN A 173 20.09 18.60 -7.62
C ASN A 173 19.88 20.12 -7.77
N GLU A 174 20.96 20.86 -8.05
CA GLU A 174 20.91 22.30 -8.25
C GLU A 174 19.91 22.71 -9.37
N SER A 175 19.89 22.01 -10.50
CA SER A 175 18.97 22.32 -11.59
C SER A 175 17.49 22.06 -11.24
N ASP A 176 17.19 21.08 -10.40
CA ASP A 176 15.82 20.82 -9.90
C ASP A 176 15.35 21.92 -8.92
N ARG A 177 16.30 22.51 -8.19
CA ARG A 177 16.05 23.59 -7.23
C ARG A 177 15.78 24.92 -7.92
N ALA A 178 16.38 25.15 -9.09
CA ALA A 178 16.10 26.31 -9.92
C ALA A 178 14.63 26.32 -10.35
N ALA A 179 13.91 27.39 -10.03
CA ALA A 179 12.46 27.46 -10.21
C ALA A 179 12.07 28.59 -11.15
N LEU A 180 11.07 28.34 -11.98
CA LEU A 180 10.37 29.39 -12.70
C LEU A 180 9.20 29.94 -11.87
N GLU A 181 8.78 31.13 -12.26
CA GLU A 181 7.61 31.82 -11.74
C GLU A 181 6.35 31.23 -12.39
N ALA A 182 5.30 30.99 -11.59
CA ALA A 182 4.01 30.58 -12.15
C ALA A 182 3.43 31.70 -13.04
N GLU A 183 2.68 31.34 -14.07
CA GLU A 183 1.92 32.32 -14.87
C GLU A 183 0.82 32.96 -14.00
N GLY A 184 0.63 34.28 -14.09
CA GLY A 184 -0.32 35.03 -13.27
C GLY A 184 0.33 35.91 -12.20
N PHE A 185 -0.47 36.81 -11.58
CA PHE A 185 0.00 37.94 -10.77
C PHE A 185 0.73 37.53 -9.48
N LEU A 186 2.05 37.44 -9.60
CA LEU A 186 3.00 37.34 -8.50
C LEU A 186 3.13 38.70 -7.82
N GLY A 187 3.21 38.73 -6.49
CA GLY A 187 3.76 39.90 -5.80
C GLY A 187 5.16 40.21 -6.34
N THR A 188 5.64 41.44 -6.20
CA THR A 188 7.03 41.75 -6.56
C THR A 188 7.97 41.37 -5.42
N PRO A 189 9.14 40.75 -5.72
CA PRO A 189 10.20 40.64 -4.73
C PRO A 189 10.64 42.04 -4.28
N ASN A 190 11.30 42.13 -3.12
CA ASN A 190 11.81 43.42 -2.64
C ASN A 190 12.81 44.06 -3.62
N THR A 191 13.56 43.23 -4.34
CA THR A 191 14.61 43.66 -5.29
C THR A 191 14.66 42.68 -6.47
N GLU A 192 15.16 43.14 -7.63
CA GLU A 192 15.36 42.26 -8.80
C GLU A 192 16.35 41.11 -8.54
N MET A 193 17.29 41.27 -7.60
CA MET A 193 18.23 40.20 -7.22
C MET A 193 17.54 38.99 -6.55
N TYR A 194 16.35 39.18 -5.98
CA TYR A 194 15.56 38.09 -5.39
C TYR A 194 14.57 37.46 -6.35
N LYS A 195 14.56 37.89 -7.62
CA LYS A 195 13.71 37.27 -8.63
C LYS A 195 14.10 35.80 -8.81
N LYS A 196 13.11 34.91 -8.71
CA LYS A 196 13.25 33.44 -8.71
C LYS A 196 14.02 32.86 -7.52
N THR A 197 14.28 33.67 -6.50
CA THR A 197 14.80 33.18 -5.21
C THR A 197 13.63 32.80 -4.32
N TRP A 198 13.69 31.66 -3.65
CA TRP A 198 12.59 31.14 -2.84
C TRP A 198 13.02 30.64 -1.46
N TRP A 199 12.11 30.77 -0.49
CA TRP A 199 12.34 30.48 0.92
C TRP A 199 12.44 28.99 1.23
N LEU A 200 13.36 28.64 2.15
CA LEU A 200 13.32 27.39 2.92
C LEU A 200 12.81 27.68 4.32
N ARG A 201 12.16 26.69 4.97
CA ARG A 201 11.76 26.84 6.38
C ARG A 201 12.93 26.79 7.36
N THR A 202 14.14 26.47 6.90
CA THR A 202 15.33 26.38 7.74
C THR A 202 15.81 27.79 8.14
N PRO A 203 16.05 28.08 9.42
CA PRO A 203 16.64 29.36 9.86
C PRO A 203 18.05 29.54 9.31
N GLY A 204 18.39 30.78 8.98
CA GLY A 204 19.71 31.23 8.56
C GLY A 204 20.63 31.55 9.73
N GLU A 205 21.80 32.14 9.42
CA GLU A 205 22.85 32.40 10.41
C GLU A 205 22.46 33.46 11.44
N GLN A 206 21.71 34.48 11.00
CA GLN A 206 21.20 35.56 11.86
C GLN A 206 19.79 35.23 12.36
N ASN A 207 19.42 35.76 13.53
CA ASN A 207 18.11 35.51 14.16
C ASN A 207 16.92 36.05 13.36
N ASP A 208 17.17 36.88 12.36
CA ASP A 208 16.21 37.52 11.47
C ASP A 208 16.43 37.12 10.00
N SER A 209 17.05 35.97 9.75
CA SER A 209 17.35 35.49 8.38
C SER A 209 16.87 34.06 8.10
N ALA A 210 16.18 33.75 7.01
CA ALA A 210 15.85 32.36 6.67
C ALA A 210 16.68 31.88 5.48
N LEU A 211 17.00 30.58 5.41
CA LEU A 211 17.69 30.03 4.24
C LEU A 211 16.82 30.15 3.01
N SER A 212 17.46 30.19 1.85
CA SER A 212 16.76 30.32 0.58
C SER A 212 17.53 29.61 -0.53
N VAL A 213 16.85 29.42 -1.65
CA VAL A 213 17.44 28.90 -2.88
C VAL A 213 17.40 30.01 -3.91
N ARG A 214 18.57 30.34 -4.48
CA ARG A 214 18.72 31.40 -5.48
C ARG A 214 18.16 30.96 -6.83
N SER A 215 18.03 31.92 -7.75
CA SER A 215 17.53 31.69 -9.11
C SER A 215 18.31 30.64 -9.92
N SER A 216 19.58 30.41 -9.60
CA SER A 216 20.41 29.35 -10.20
C SER A 216 20.13 27.95 -9.62
N GLY A 217 19.40 27.86 -8.50
CA GLY A 217 19.21 26.63 -7.73
C GLY A 217 20.23 26.43 -6.61
N SER A 218 21.24 27.29 -6.49
CA SER A 218 22.22 27.24 -5.40
C SER A 218 21.56 27.63 -4.07
N ILE A 219 21.90 26.90 -3.00
CA ILE A 219 21.41 27.20 -1.64
C ILE A 219 22.23 28.34 -1.04
N ASP A 220 21.55 29.34 -0.50
CA ASP A 220 22.15 30.42 0.28
C ASP A 220 22.17 30.03 1.76
N TYR A 221 23.33 29.55 2.23
CA TYR A 221 23.55 29.06 3.59
C TYR A 221 23.62 30.17 4.64
N HIS A 222 23.85 31.43 4.24
CA HIS A 222 23.80 32.56 5.17
C HIS A 222 22.35 32.95 5.48
N GLY A 223 21.48 32.84 4.48
CA GLY A 223 20.07 33.22 4.56
C GLY A 223 19.81 34.67 4.17
N ASN A 224 18.53 35.00 3.98
CA ASN A 224 18.04 36.34 3.62
C ASN A 224 17.15 36.90 4.74
N TYR A 225 17.12 38.22 4.89
CA TYR A 225 16.34 38.90 5.92
C TYR A 225 14.85 38.52 5.81
N VAL A 226 14.24 38.05 6.90
CA VAL A 226 12.87 37.51 6.89
C VAL A 226 11.80 38.53 6.49
N GLY A 227 12.10 39.83 6.63
CA GLY A 227 11.24 40.93 6.20
C GLY A 227 11.27 41.20 4.68
N ASP A 228 12.16 40.55 3.94
CA ASP A 228 12.18 40.59 2.48
C ASP A 228 11.11 39.68 1.87
N LYS A 229 10.61 40.03 0.69
CA LYS A 229 9.71 39.18 -0.09
C LYS A 229 10.53 38.33 -1.06
N LEU A 230 10.55 37.02 -0.81
CA LEU A 230 11.05 35.99 -1.72
C LEU A 230 9.91 35.04 -2.11
N GLY A 231 10.16 34.22 -3.12
CA GLY A 231 9.22 33.25 -3.63
C GLY A 231 8.89 32.14 -2.62
N ILE A 232 7.70 31.55 -2.74
CA ILE A 232 7.34 30.31 -2.05
C ILE A 232 7.17 29.14 -3.02
N ARG A 233 7.70 27.99 -2.61
CA ARG A 233 7.42 26.69 -3.22
C ARG A 233 6.86 25.75 -2.15
N PRO A 234 5.55 25.77 -1.90
CA PRO A 234 4.94 24.95 -0.86
C PRO A 234 5.14 23.45 -1.12
N ALA A 235 5.11 22.67 -0.05
CA ALA A 235 5.12 21.21 -0.09
C ALA A 235 4.12 20.63 0.91
N PHE A 236 3.55 19.46 0.59
CA PHE A 236 2.59 18.75 1.45
C PHE A 236 2.58 17.25 1.17
N LYS A 237 1.94 16.49 2.06
CA LYS A 237 1.74 15.04 1.90
C LYS A 237 0.30 14.76 1.48
N LEU A 238 0.12 14.11 0.34
CA LEU A 238 -1.16 13.66 -0.17
C LEU A 238 -1.45 12.25 0.32
N ASN A 239 -2.67 11.99 0.82
CA ASN A 239 -3.17 10.65 1.11
C ASN A 239 -3.58 9.94 -0.19
N LEU A 240 -2.85 8.90 -0.57
CA LEU A 240 -3.12 8.11 -1.76
C LEU A 240 -4.27 7.11 -1.55
N ALA A 241 -4.59 6.73 -0.31
CA ALA A 241 -5.70 5.82 -0.03
C ALA A 241 -7.07 6.38 -0.49
N ASP A 242 -7.16 7.70 -0.58
CA ASP A 242 -8.34 8.46 -0.98
C ASP A 242 -8.41 8.82 -2.46
N VAL A 243 -7.33 8.55 -3.21
CA VAL A 243 -7.29 8.70 -4.68
C VAL A 243 -7.92 7.46 -5.28
N LEU A 244 -8.93 7.60 -6.14
CA LEU A 244 -9.56 6.48 -6.81
C LEU A 244 -8.69 5.96 -7.97
N PHE A 245 -8.21 6.87 -8.81
CA PHE A 245 -7.19 6.62 -9.83
C PHE A 245 -6.61 7.94 -10.34
N THR A 246 -5.48 7.87 -11.04
CA THR A 246 -4.94 9.01 -11.79
C THR A 246 -5.18 8.83 -13.28
N SER A 247 -5.12 9.93 -14.04
CA SER A 247 -5.21 9.93 -15.50
C SER A 247 -4.29 10.99 -16.08
N ASP A 248 -3.98 10.93 -17.38
CA ASP A 248 -3.20 11.97 -18.05
C ASP A 248 -3.85 13.34 -17.83
N ALA A 249 -3.05 14.34 -17.48
CA ALA A 249 -3.57 15.64 -17.08
C ALA A 249 -4.23 16.39 -18.23
N SER A 250 -3.83 16.13 -19.48
CA SER A 250 -4.37 16.82 -20.65
C SER A 250 -4.53 15.94 -21.88
N GLY A 251 -5.34 16.46 -22.80
CA GLY A 251 -5.79 15.73 -23.97
C GLY A 251 -6.85 14.69 -23.62
N ASN A 252 -7.37 14.02 -24.64
CA ASN A 252 -8.27 12.88 -24.46
C ASN A 252 -7.46 11.68 -23.95
N GLY A 253 -6.92 11.75 -22.73
CA GLY A 253 -6.45 10.57 -22.01
C GLY A 253 -7.58 9.53 -21.89
N VAL A 254 -7.46 8.57 -21.00
CA VAL A 254 -8.51 7.54 -20.87
C VAL A 254 -9.90 8.14 -20.53
N LYS A 255 -9.92 9.37 -20.00
CA LYS A 255 -11.12 10.16 -19.70
C LYS A 255 -11.67 10.90 -20.91
N THR A 256 -12.75 10.37 -21.48
CA THR A 256 -13.58 11.07 -22.47
C THR A 256 -14.82 11.62 -21.77
N GLY A 257 -15.16 12.91 -21.96
CA GLY A 257 -16.44 13.46 -21.51
C GLY A 257 -17.63 13.03 -22.38
N THR A 258 -17.40 12.16 -23.36
CA THR A 258 -18.41 11.64 -24.28
C THR A 258 -18.81 10.24 -23.83
N PRO A 259 -20.05 10.03 -23.36
CA PRO A 259 -20.54 8.72 -23.00
C PRO A 259 -20.44 7.71 -24.15
N ASN A 260 -19.95 6.52 -23.85
CA ASN A 260 -19.90 5.39 -24.76
C ASN A 260 -20.00 4.08 -23.97
N SER A 261 -20.70 3.08 -24.50
CA SER A 261 -20.75 1.77 -23.85
C SER A 261 -19.38 1.08 -23.88
N MET A 262 -18.56 1.31 -24.92
CA MET A 262 -17.21 0.75 -25.02
C MET A 262 -16.21 1.45 -24.07
N LEU A 263 -15.59 0.68 -23.19
CA LEU A 263 -14.55 1.18 -22.29
C LEU A 263 -13.19 1.28 -22.99
N ASN A 264 -12.44 2.34 -22.67
CA ASN A 264 -11.11 2.56 -23.22
C ASN A 264 -10.08 1.79 -22.41
N ARG A 265 -9.16 1.12 -23.12
CA ARG A 265 -7.99 0.53 -22.47
C ARG A 265 -7.11 1.63 -21.89
N VAL A 266 -6.72 1.45 -20.65
CA VAL A 266 -5.92 2.42 -19.91
C VAL A 266 -4.47 2.32 -20.37
N VAL A 267 -3.97 3.38 -21.00
CA VAL A 267 -2.58 3.53 -21.43
C VAL A 267 -2.06 4.84 -20.86
N HIS A 268 -0.83 4.84 -20.36
CA HIS A 268 -0.19 6.03 -19.81
C HIS A 268 0.76 6.62 -20.84
N THR A 269 0.46 7.83 -21.30
CA THR A 269 1.16 8.39 -22.46
C THR A 269 2.17 9.48 -22.08
N ASN A 270 2.05 10.06 -20.88
CA ASN A 270 2.93 11.13 -20.40
C ASN A 270 3.20 11.05 -18.87
N ASN A 271 4.03 11.99 -18.39
CA ASN A 271 4.46 12.13 -16.99
C ASN A 271 3.62 13.14 -16.17
N GLU A 272 2.53 13.66 -16.73
CA GLU A 272 1.68 14.67 -16.11
C GLU A 272 0.31 14.10 -15.81
N LYS A 273 -0.07 14.06 -14.54
CA LYS A 273 -1.30 13.40 -14.09
C LYS A 273 -2.26 14.37 -13.43
N LYS A 274 -3.55 14.08 -13.57
CA LYS A 274 -4.62 14.61 -12.72
C LYS A 274 -5.23 13.50 -11.88
N LEU A 275 -5.84 13.89 -10.76
CA LEU A 275 -6.41 12.95 -9.80
C LEU A 275 -7.93 12.82 -9.95
N THR A 276 -8.43 11.62 -9.70
CA THR A 276 -9.85 11.39 -9.37
C THR A 276 -9.94 11.04 -7.90
N LEU A 277 -10.57 11.89 -7.10
CA LEU A 277 -10.69 11.69 -5.64
C LEU A 277 -12.03 11.10 -5.25
N ILE A 278 -12.03 10.27 -4.20
CA ILE A 278 -13.28 9.88 -3.55
C ILE A 278 -13.84 11.06 -2.76
N ASP A 279 -15.06 11.45 -3.10
CA ASP A 279 -15.86 12.46 -2.44
C ASP A 279 -17.16 11.84 -1.92
N SER A 280 -17.38 11.88 -0.60
CA SER A 280 -18.61 11.38 0.03
C SER A 280 -19.85 12.17 -0.37
N ASN A 281 -19.67 13.39 -0.91
CA ASN A 281 -20.76 14.17 -1.46
C ASN A 281 -21.13 13.73 -2.88
N GLN A 282 -20.37 12.83 -3.52
CA GLN A 282 -20.80 12.15 -4.74
C GLN A 282 -21.62 10.91 -4.36
N GLY A 283 -22.79 10.78 -4.97
CA GLY A 283 -23.76 9.74 -4.62
C GLY A 283 -23.81 8.65 -5.67
N LEU A 284 -23.73 7.40 -5.23
CA LEU A 284 -24.24 6.24 -5.95
C LEU A 284 -24.66 5.21 -4.90
N VAL A 285 -25.97 4.94 -4.82
CA VAL A 285 -26.53 4.02 -3.81
C VAL A 285 -26.39 2.58 -4.27
N SER A 286 -26.66 2.30 -5.54
CA SER A 286 -26.49 0.96 -6.10
C SER A 286 -26.27 1.00 -7.60
N ALA A 287 -25.58 -0.02 -8.09
CA ALA A 287 -25.46 -0.36 -9.49
C ALA A 287 -25.47 -1.88 -9.61
N ALA A 288 -26.32 -2.43 -10.47
CA ALA A 288 -26.46 -3.87 -10.65
C ALA A 288 -26.87 -4.21 -12.09
N THR A 289 -26.53 -5.42 -12.51
CA THR A 289 -26.98 -5.97 -13.79
C THR A 289 -27.78 -7.25 -13.56
N THR A 290 -28.73 -7.52 -14.46
CA THR A 290 -29.41 -8.83 -14.55
C THR A 290 -28.56 -9.84 -15.32
N SER A 291 -27.63 -9.37 -16.16
CA SER A 291 -26.73 -10.17 -16.99
C SER A 291 -25.46 -10.56 -16.23
N LYS A 292 -25.41 -11.79 -15.71
CA LYS A 292 -24.24 -12.29 -14.94
C LYS A 292 -23.17 -12.98 -15.78
N TYR A 293 -23.41 -13.22 -17.07
CA TYR A 293 -22.53 -14.06 -17.89
C TYR A 293 -22.01 -13.31 -19.12
N ILE A 294 -20.70 -13.41 -19.34
CA ILE A 294 -20.00 -12.81 -20.49
C ILE A 294 -19.40 -13.91 -21.37
N GLN A 295 -19.30 -13.65 -22.68
CA GLN A 295 -18.80 -14.58 -23.70
C GLN A 295 -17.36 -14.21 -24.13
N ARG A 296 -16.69 -15.01 -25.00
CA ARG A 296 -15.37 -14.65 -25.61
C ARG A 296 -15.50 -13.59 -26.72
N GLU A 297 -16.31 -12.59 -26.48
CA GLU A 297 -16.58 -11.49 -27.39
C GLU A 297 -16.97 -10.26 -26.58
N ASP A 298 -16.87 -9.09 -27.21
CA ASP A 298 -17.27 -7.85 -26.58
C ASP A 298 -18.76 -7.95 -26.24
N THR A 299 -19.11 -7.90 -24.96
CA THR A 299 -20.45 -8.22 -24.46
C THR A 299 -21.08 -6.96 -23.86
N GLU A 300 -22.15 -6.46 -24.47
CA GLU A 300 -22.92 -5.34 -23.93
C GLU A 300 -23.83 -5.81 -22.80
N ILE A 301 -23.81 -5.09 -21.68
CA ILE A 301 -24.66 -5.34 -20.52
C ILE A 301 -25.35 -4.05 -20.08
N GLU A 302 -26.57 -4.19 -19.59
CA GLU A 302 -27.32 -3.09 -18.98
C GLU A 302 -27.03 -3.01 -17.48
N ILE A 303 -26.70 -1.81 -17.01
CA ILE A 303 -26.52 -1.45 -15.60
C ILE A 303 -27.74 -0.65 -15.14
N ASN A 304 -28.45 -1.20 -14.16
CA ASN A 304 -29.48 -0.50 -13.41
C ASN A 304 -28.81 0.21 -12.23
N TYR A 305 -29.00 1.53 -12.12
CA TYR A 305 -28.34 2.33 -11.09
C TYR A 305 -29.32 3.25 -10.35
N GLN A 306 -29.00 3.56 -9.10
CA GLN A 306 -29.82 4.44 -8.25
C GLN A 306 -28.98 5.37 -7.37
N GLY A 307 -29.53 6.56 -7.09
CA GLY A 307 -28.95 7.53 -6.18
C GLY A 307 -27.74 8.28 -6.75
N ALA A 308 -27.67 8.40 -8.07
CA ALA A 308 -26.65 9.16 -8.77
C ALA A 308 -26.87 10.67 -8.60
N ILE A 309 -25.77 11.43 -8.48
CA ILE A 309 -25.84 12.90 -8.51
C ILE A 309 -25.84 13.40 -9.94
N THR A 310 -26.72 14.35 -10.22
CA THR A 310 -26.93 14.92 -11.55
C THR A 310 -26.36 16.34 -11.64
N GLY A 311 -26.00 16.75 -12.85
CA GLY A 311 -25.39 18.05 -13.11
C GLY A 311 -24.63 18.06 -14.45
N THR A 312 -24.38 19.26 -14.97
CA THR A 312 -23.82 19.46 -16.33
C THR A 312 -22.47 18.80 -16.58
N ASN A 313 -21.71 18.48 -15.53
CA ASN A 313 -20.44 17.78 -15.60
C ASN A 313 -20.42 16.44 -14.84
N GLN A 314 -21.60 15.87 -14.58
CA GLN A 314 -21.77 14.60 -13.89
C GLN A 314 -21.96 13.45 -14.88
N TYR A 315 -21.30 12.33 -14.60
CA TYR A 315 -21.29 11.15 -15.44
C TYR A 315 -21.42 9.89 -14.61
N LEU A 316 -22.11 8.89 -15.18
CA LEU A 316 -21.98 7.52 -14.73
C LEU A 316 -20.82 6.91 -15.50
N SER A 317 -19.91 6.27 -14.76
CA SER A 317 -18.69 5.73 -15.31
C SER A 317 -18.46 4.30 -14.84
N ALA A 318 -17.69 3.58 -15.63
CA ALA A 318 -17.31 2.22 -15.37
C ALA A 318 -15.80 2.07 -15.43
N MET A 319 -15.28 1.20 -14.59
CA MET A 319 -13.91 0.74 -14.66
C MET A 319 -13.81 -0.77 -14.51
N ILE A 320 -12.78 -1.34 -15.12
CA ILE A 320 -12.43 -2.74 -14.95
C ILE A 320 -11.04 -2.82 -14.34
N THR A 321 -10.94 -3.54 -13.24
CA THR A 321 -9.67 -3.82 -12.57
C THR A 321 -9.35 -5.30 -12.62
N ASP A 322 -8.07 -5.66 -12.75
CA ASP A 322 -7.66 -7.05 -12.60
C ASP A 322 -7.71 -7.53 -11.13
N ASN A 323 -7.29 -8.76 -10.92
CA ASN A 323 -7.31 -9.43 -9.61
C ASN A 323 -6.40 -8.77 -8.58
N ARG A 324 -5.46 -7.91 -9.00
CA ARG A 324 -4.58 -7.11 -8.15
C ARG A 324 -5.13 -5.70 -7.90
N GLY A 325 -6.28 -5.40 -8.47
CA GLY A 325 -6.87 -4.08 -8.44
C GLY A 325 -6.10 -3.09 -9.32
N VAL A 326 -5.50 -3.49 -10.45
CA VAL A 326 -4.90 -2.62 -11.48
C VAL A 326 -5.91 -2.27 -12.58
N LEU A 327 -5.94 -1.01 -13.02
CA LEU A 327 -6.96 -0.45 -13.90
C LEU A 327 -6.61 -0.87 -15.31
N LYS A 328 -7.50 -1.64 -15.93
CA LYS A 328 -7.33 -2.10 -17.30
C LYS A 328 -8.16 -1.29 -18.26
N TYR A 329 -9.39 -0.98 -17.86
CA TYR A 329 -10.34 -0.24 -18.68
C TYR A 329 -11.07 0.81 -17.86
N TYR A 330 -11.40 1.92 -18.51
CA TYR A 330 -12.21 2.99 -17.94
C TYR A 330 -13.05 3.64 -19.05
N GLY A 331 -14.23 4.13 -18.72
CA GLY A 331 -15.02 4.96 -19.61
C GLY A 331 -16.23 5.58 -18.92
N THR A 332 -16.64 6.75 -19.41
CA THR A 332 -17.96 7.32 -19.11
C THR A 332 -19.01 6.59 -19.91
N ILE A 333 -20.05 6.07 -19.25
CA ILE A 333 -21.08 5.25 -19.90
C ILE A 333 -22.42 5.99 -20.04
N LYS A 334 -22.66 7.02 -19.22
CA LYS A 334 -23.86 7.87 -19.32
C LYS A 334 -23.58 9.30 -18.85
N SER A 335 -24.13 10.30 -19.53
CA SER A 335 -24.21 11.65 -18.98
C SER A 335 -25.34 11.72 -17.95
N LEU A 336 -25.11 12.39 -16.83
CA LEU A 336 -26.09 12.61 -15.76
C LEU A 336 -26.51 14.08 -15.71
N ALA A 337 -26.57 14.75 -16.86
CA ALA A 337 -26.80 16.19 -16.94
C ALA A 337 -28.21 16.62 -16.49
N ASN A 338 -29.21 15.75 -16.61
CA ASN A 338 -30.60 16.08 -16.32
C ASN A 338 -30.98 15.60 -14.91
N SER A 339 -31.88 16.32 -14.24
CA SER A 339 -32.30 15.99 -12.87
C SER A 339 -32.94 14.60 -12.74
N GLU A 340 -33.54 14.09 -13.82
CA GLU A 340 -34.16 12.77 -13.91
C GLU A 340 -33.16 11.62 -14.03
N ASP A 341 -31.90 11.91 -14.37
CA ASP A 341 -30.84 10.90 -14.54
C ASP A 341 -30.32 10.32 -13.22
N GLY A 342 -30.85 10.75 -12.06
CA GLY A 342 -30.40 10.29 -10.75
C GLY A 342 -30.66 8.80 -10.49
N SER A 343 -31.47 8.14 -11.30
CA SER A 343 -31.67 6.69 -11.32
C SER A 343 -32.12 6.25 -12.71
N GLY A 344 -31.69 5.07 -13.17
CA GLY A 344 -32.08 4.59 -14.49
C GLY A 344 -31.21 3.44 -14.98
N THR A 345 -31.08 3.34 -16.30
CA THR A 345 -30.23 2.34 -16.96
C THR A 345 -29.12 3.00 -17.80
N ALA A 346 -28.01 2.29 -17.92
CA ALA A 346 -26.87 2.61 -18.78
C ALA A 346 -26.28 1.33 -19.38
N GLU A 347 -25.75 1.41 -20.59
CA GLU A 347 -25.09 0.29 -21.25
C GLU A 347 -23.58 0.35 -21.05
N VAL A 348 -22.96 -0.80 -20.82
CA VAL A 348 -21.50 -0.95 -20.80
C VAL A 348 -21.09 -2.20 -21.55
N THR A 349 -20.10 -2.08 -22.42
CA THR A 349 -19.53 -3.19 -23.17
C THR A 349 -18.30 -3.72 -22.46
N ILE A 350 -18.39 -4.98 -22.04
CA ILE A 350 -17.30 -5.72 -21.40
C ILE A 350 -16.37 -6.24 -22.50
N PRO A 351 -15.06 -5.91 -22.44
CA PRO A 351 -14.13 -6.27 -23.49
C PRO A 351 -13.87 -7.78 -23.52
N ARG A 352 -13.61 -8.33 -24.72
CA ARG A 352 -13.35 -9.76 -24.94
C ARG A 352 -12.16 -10.34 -24.14
N ASP A 353 -11.24 -9.49 -23.68
CA ASP A 353 -10.07 -9.88 -22.87
C ASP A 353 -10.34 -9.79 -21.37
N PHE A 354 -11.59 -9.58 -20.95
CA PHE A 354 -11.98 -9.70 -19.55
C PHE A 354 -11.71 -11.13 -19.03
N GLU A 355 -10.96 -11.23 -17.94
CA GLU A 355 -10.58 -12.50 -17.34
C GLU A 355 -11.36 -12.79 -16.05
N ASP A 356 -11.35 -14.06 -15.64
CA ASP A 356 -11.98 -14.47 -14.39
C ASP A 356 -11.25 -13.85 -13.18
N GLY A 357 -12.04 -13.33 -12.23
CA GLY A 357 -11.55 -12.56 -11.08
C GLY A 357 -11.39 -11.06 -11.32
N TRP A 358 -11.47 -10.57 -12.57
CA TRP A 358 -11.51 -9.14 -12.84
C TRP A 358 -12.81 -8.54 -12.30
N LYS A 359 -12.74 -7.30 -11.83
CA LYS A 359 -13.86 -6.58 -11.20
C LYS A 359 -14.35 -5.46 -12.09
N LEU A 360 -15.64 -5.47 -12.43
CA LEU A 360 -16.33 -4.30 -12.97
C LEU A 360 -16.83 -3.44 -11.81
N LYS A 361 -16.53 -2.14 -11.83
CA LYS A 361 -17.00 -1.18 -10.83
C LYS A 361 -17.68 0.00 -11.50
N ILE A 362 -18.82 0.39 -10.97
CA ILE A 362 -19.64 1.51 -11.43
C ILE A 362 -19.62 2.61 -10.38
N PHE A 363 -19.48 3.85 -10.82
CA PHE A 363 -19.43 5.01 -9.94
C PHE A 363 -19.98 6.23 -10.67
N THR A 364 -20.43 7.23 -9.93
CA THR A 364 -20.64 8.56 -10.52
C THR A 364 -19.35 9.36 -10.39
N GLU A 365 -19.06 10.19 -11.38
CA GLU A 365 -17.97 11.14 -11.28
C GLU A 365 -18.30 12.49 -11.92
N GLN A 366 -17.69 13.50 -11.34
CA GLN A 366 -17.61 14.84 -11.86
C GLN A 366 -16.34 14.98 -12.71
N LEU A 367 -16.50 15.27 -14.00
CA LEU A 367 -15.39 15.57 -14.89
C LEU A 367 -15.17 17.08 -14.97
N ASN A 368 -14.08 17.56 -14.37
CA ASN A 368 -13.77 18.98 -14.24
C ASN A 368 -12.86 19.52 -15.36
N GLY A 369 -12.42 18.65 -16.27
CA GLY A 369 -11.62 18.99 -17.44
C GLY A 369 -10.12 18.74 -17.26
N ASP A 370 -9.35 19.23 -18.22
CA ASP A 370 -7.89 19.08 -18.23
C ASP A 370 -7.27 19.78 -17.03
N TYR A 371 -6.25 19.15 -16.45
CA TYR A 371 -5.46 19.60 -15.32
C TYR A 371 -6.25 19.82 -14.02
N GLN A 372 -7.55 19.51 -13.99
CA GLN A 372 -8.41 19.72 -12.84
C GLN A 372 -8.72 18.41 -12.13
N THR A 373 -8.71 18.42 -10.81
CA THR A 373 -9.13 17.29 -9.98
C THR A 373 -10.57 16.91 -10.29
N ASP A 374 -10.80 15.62 -10.58
CA ASP A 374 -12.13 15.03 -10.74
C ASP A 374 -12.58 14.43 -9.40
N TYR A 375 -13.89 14.32 -9.18
CA TYR A 375 -14.46 13.77 -7.94
C TYR A 375 -15.40 12.61 -8.24
N ALA A 376 -15.29 11.51 -7.50
CA ALA A 376 -16.07 10.31 -7.73
C ALA A 376 -16.73 9.80 -6.45
N SER A 377 -17.87 9.12 -6.61
CA SER A 377 -18.47 8.34 -5.53
C SER A 377 -17.57 7.16 -5.18
N VAL A 378 -17.83 6.53 -4.03
CA VAL A 378 -17.29 5.19 -3.77
C VAL A 378 -17.81 4.24 -4.87
N PRO A 379 -16.94 3.48 -5.57
CA PRO A 379 -17.42 2.59 -6.63
C PRO A 379 -18.20 1.39 -6.08
N VAL A 380 -19.29 1.07 -6.75
CA VAL A 380 -20.10 -0.12 -6.53
C VAL A 380 -19.62 -1.22 -7.45
N GLU A 381 -19.22 -2.36 -6.88
CA GLU A 381 -18.79 -3.52 -7.66
C GLU A 381 -20.00 -4.24 -8.26
N VAL A 382 -19.90 -4.58 -9.55
CA VAL A 382 -20.91 -5.34 -10.29
C VAL A 382 -20.32 -6.71 -10.61
N THR A 383 -20.89 -7.75 -10.01
CA THR A 383 -20.41 -9.13 -10.17
C THR A 383 -20.72 -9.68 -11.57
N LEU A 384 -19.68 -10.06 -12.30
CA LEU A 384 -19.74 -10.78 -13.58
C LEU A 384 -19.09 -12.16 -13.44
N THR A 385 -19.52 -13.14 -14.22
CA THR A 385 -18.94 -14.48 -14.27
C THR A 385 -18.58 -14.85 -15.72
N ALA A 386 -17.30 -15.08 -15.99
CA ALA A 386 -16.85 -15.60 -17.28
C ALA A 386 -17.22 -17.10 -17.41
N LYS A 387 -17.90 -17.49 -18.49
CA LYS A 387 -18.15 -18.91 -18.80
C LYS A 387 -17.54 -19.29 -20.14
N TRP A 388 -16.57 -20.19 -20.10
CA TRP A 388 -16.02 -20.83 -21.30
C TRP A 388 -16.67 -22.20 -21.49
N LYS A 389 -17.32 -22.44 -22.62
CA LYS A 389 -17.75 -23.81 -22.98
C LYS A 389 -16.50 -24.67 -23.19
N GLN A 390 -16.28 -25.67 -22.35
CA GLN A 390 -15.42 -26.80 -22.73
C GLN A 390 -16.17 -27.66 -23.75
N ASN A 391 -15.57 -27.87 -24.92
CA ASN A 391 -16.02 -28.87 -25.87
C ASN A 391 -15.88 -30.26 -25.22
N SER A 392 -16.99 -30.81 -24.72
CA SER A 392 -17.05 -32.19 -24.25
C SER A 392 -17.29 -33.10 -25.47
N SER A 393 -16.30 -33.95 -25.75
CA SER A 393 -16.46 -35.10 -26.64
C SER A 393 -16.38 -36.37 -25.81
N GLY A 394 -17.35 -37.27 -26.04
CA GLY A 394 -17.48 -38.59 -25.40
C GLY A 394 -18.54 -38.57 -24.29
N GLY A 395 -19.54 -39.43 -24.26
CA GLY A 395 -19.89 -40.58 -25.08
C GLY A 395 -21.10 -41.21 -24.36
N GLY A 396 -22.14 -41.55 -25.11
CA GLY A 396 -23.39 -42.03 -24.53
C GLY A 396 -23.24 -43.35 -23.79
N SER A 397 -24.01 -43.50 -22.71
CA SER A 397 -24.55 -44.80 -22.32
C SER A 397 -25.86 -44.60 -21.58
N SER A 398 -26.91 -45.08 -22.24
CA SER A 398 -28.26 -45.22 -21.73
C SER A 398 -28.32 -46.30 -20.65
N SER A 399 -28.88 -45.98 -19.49
CA SER A 399 -29.49 -46.98 -18.61
C SER A 399 -30.82 -46.48 -18.08
N SER A 400 -31.87 -47.15 -18.52
CA SER A 400 -33.25 -47.05 -18.06
C SER A 400 -33.37 -47.34 -16.55
N GLY A 401 -33.96 -46.41 -15.80
CA GLY A 401 -34.30 -46.58 -14.38
C GLY A 401 -35.60 -45.86 -14.06
N ARG A 402 -36.62 -46.64 -13.74
CA ARG A 402 -38.00 -46.32 -13.36
C ARG A 402 -38.18 -45.06 -12.49
N SER A 403 -39.22 -44.28 -12.80
CA SER A 403 -39.75 -43.25 -11.90
C SER A 403 -40.41 -43.90 -10.68
N SER A 404 -39.94 -43.55 -9.49
CA SER A 404 -40.71 -43.58 -8.25
C SER A 404 -40.77 -42.17 -7.71
N SER A 405 -41.98 -41.62 -7.67
CA SER A 405 -42.33 -40.40 -6.98
C SER A 405 -42.11 -40.57 -5.47
N GLU A 406 -41.12 -39.89 -4.93
CA GLU A 406 -41.05 -39.57 -3.50
C GLU A 406 -40.84 -38.06 -3.36
N GLY A 407 -41.76 -37.42 -2.64
CA GLY A 407 -41.69 -36.01 -2.30
C GLY A 407 -40.48 -35.74 -1.42
N GLY A 408 -39.50 -35.03 -1.97
CA GLY A 408 -38.41 -34.42 -1.22
C GLY A 408 -38.71 -32.94 -1.03
N THR A 409 -38.94 -32.54 0.21
CA THR A 409 -38.94 -31.13 0.63
C THR A 409 -37.64 -30.47 0.18
N SER A 410 -37.74 -29.44 -0.65
CA SER A 410 -36.64 -28.53 -0.94
C SER A 410 -36.24 -27.84 0.36
N THR A 411 -35.23 -28.35 1.05
CA THR A 411 -34.58 -27.58 2.11
C THR A 411 -33.89 -26.41 1.43
N LEU A 412 -34.51 -25.23 1.51
CA LEU A 412 -33.89 -23.98 1.11
C LEU A 412 -32.59 -23.84 1.93
N SER A 413 -31.44 -24.08 1.30
CA SER A 413 -30.14 -23.85 1.93
C SER A 413 -30.07 -22.37 2.29
N LEU A 414 -29.90 -22.07 3.58
CA LEU A 414 -29.80 -20.70 4.07
C LEU A 414 -28.60 -20.00 3.42
N ASN A 415 -28.74 -18.71 3.10
CA ASN A 415 -27.60 -17.86 2.73
C ASN A 415 -26.79 -17.45 3.98
N ALA A 416 -25.61 -16.88 3.79
CA ALA A 416 -24.72 -16.50 4.89
C ALA A 416 -25.37 -15.52 5.88
N GLU A 417 -26.08 -14.51 5.38
CA GLU A 417 -26.78 -13.54 6.24
C GLU A 417 -27.85 -14.21 7.11
N GLN A 418 -28.60 -15.16 6.57
CA GLN A 418 -29.60 -15.93 7.32
C GLN A 418 -28.95 -16.82 8.38
N VAL A 419 -27.77 -17.39 8.12
CA VAL A 419 -27.00 -18.12 9.13
C VAL A 419 -26.52 -17.17 10.22
N ILE A 420 -25.95 -16.01 9.88
CA ILE A 420 -25.51 -14.97 10.82
C ILE A 420 -26.66 -14.57 11.76
N ASN A 421 -27.87 -14.39 11.21
CA ASN A 421 -29.05 -14.02 12.00
C ASN A 421 -29.55 -15.14 12.92
N ARG A 422 -29.19 -16.40 12.65
CA ARG A 422 -29.57 -17.58 13.45
C ARG A 422 -28.49 -18.02 14.45
N LEU A 423 -27.26 -17.51 14.34
CA LEU A 423 -26.19 -17.81 15.31
C LEU A 423 -26.60 -17.39 16.72
N SER A 424 -26.30 -18.25 17.69
CA SER A 424 -26.46 -17.94 19.12
C SER A 424 -25.54 -16.77 19.52
N LYS A 425 -25.83 -16.11 20.64
CA LYS A 425 -24.94 -15.07 21.19
C LYS A 425 -23.55 -15.63 21.47
N ASP A 426 -23.48 -16.83 22.03
CA ASP A 426 -22.22 -17.49 22.39
C ASP A 426 -21.40 -17.84 21.14
N ASP A 427 -22.05 -18.30 20.07
CA ASP A 427 -21.36 -18.56 18.80
C ASP A 427 -20.79 -17.28 18.18
N LYS A 428 -21.55 -16.17 18.20
CA LYS A 428 -21.04 -14.87 17.70
C LYS A 428 -19.85 -14.40 18.51
N VAL A 429 -19.91 -14.49 19.84
CA VAL A 429 -18.79 -14.14 20.73
C VAL A 429 -17.57 -15.02 20.46
N ALA A 430 -17.76 -16.33 20.28
CA ALA A 430 -16.67 -17.24 19.95
C ALA A 430 -15.98 -16.86 18.62
N ILE A 431 -16.76 -16.53 17.58
CA ILE A 431 -16.23 -16.07 16.28
C ILE A 431 -15.46 -14.76 16.45
N ILE A 432 -16.04 -13.76 17.12
CA ILE A 432 -15.38 -12.47 17.37
C ILE A 432 -14.05 -12.67 18.11
N ASN A 433 -14.03 -13.54 19.13
CA ASN A 433 -12.81 -13.83 19.89
C ASN A 433 -11.75 -14.51 19.02
N LEU A 434 -12.12 -15.42 18.11
CA LEU A 434 -11.18 -16.03 17.18
C LEU A 434 -10.54 -14.99 16.26
N PHE A 435 -11.33 -14.05 15.72
CA PHE A 435 -10.79 -12.93 14.94
C PHE A 435 -9.85 -12.06 15.78
N LYS A 436 -10.28 -11.64 16.97
CA LYS A 436 -9.46 -10.79 17.85
C LYS A 436 -8.13 -11.43 18.24
N GLU A 437 -8.14 -12.73 18.52
CA GLU A 437 -6.96 -13.41 19.06
C GLU A 437 -6.05 -13.99 17.98
N TYR A 438 -6.56 -14.37 16.81
CA TYR A 438 -5.78 -15.13 15.82
C TYR A 438 -5.72 -14.51 14.42
N MET A 439 -6.27 -13.30 14.22
CA MET A 439 -5.96 -12.54 13.01
C MET A 439 -4.45 -12.25 12.94
N PRO A 440 -3.77 -12.54 11.80
CA PRO A 440 -2.37 -12.16 11.60
C PRO A 440 -2.15 -10.68 11.91
N TYR A 441 -0.93 -10.27 12.28
CA TYR A 441 -0.62 -8.84 12.50
C TYR A 441 -0.28 -8.12 11.19
N THR A 442 0.27 -8.84 10.22
CA THR A 442 0.71 -8.32 8.92
C THR A 442 0.26 -9.21 7.77
N PHE A 443 0.06 -8.61 6.59
CA PHE A 443 -0.23 -9.29 5.31
C PHE A 443 0.21 -8.44 4.11
N PHE A 444 0.21 -9.00 2.89
CA PHE A 444 0.36 -8.22 1.64
C PHE A 444 -0.95 -7.78 1.01
N SER A 445 -2.04 -8.55 1.18
CA SER A 445 -3.38 -8.20 0.70
C SER A 445 -4.38 -8.34 1.85
N THR A 446 -5.44 -7.52 1.90
CA THR A 446 -6.33 -7.42 3.08
C THR A 446 -7.32 -8.60 3.20
N ASP A 447 -6.96 -9.73 2.60
CA ASP A 447 -7.94 -10.66 2.09
C ASP A 447 -7.92 -11.95 2.84
N LEU A 448 -9.00 -12.13 3.59
CA LEU A 448 -9.29 -13.38 4.23
C LEU A 448 -9.44 -14.45 3.16
N THR A 449 -8.73 -15.55 3.35
CA THR A 449 -8.94 -16.75 2.55
C THR A 449 -10.14 -17.52 3.08
N LEU A 450 -10.72 -18.37 2.22
CA LEU A 450 -11.79 -19.28 2.63
C LEU A 450 -11.36 -20.15 3.82
N GLU A 451 -10.13 -20.65 3.83
CA GLU A 451 -9.58 -21.48 4.91
C GLU A 451 -9.43 -20.70 6.23
N GLN A 452 -8.98 -19.45 6.17
CA GLN A 452 -8.95 -18.59 7.35
C GLN A 452 -10.35 -18.34 7.91
N LEU A 453 -11.34 -18.06 7.04
CA LEU A 453 -12.72 -17.89 7.49
C LEU A 453 -13.33 -19.17 8.06
N LYS A 454 -12.98 -20.36 7.55
CA LYS A 454 -13.41 -21.63 8.17
C LYS A 454 -12.97 -21.71 9.62
N VAL A 455 -11.70 -21.37 9.87
CA VAL A 455 -11.13 -21.36 11.22
C VAL A 455 -11.80 -20.30 12.08
N PHE A 456 -11.84 -19.04 11.63
CA PHE A 456 -12.38 -17.95 12.44
C PHE A 456 -13.88 -18.04 12.69
N THR A 457 -14.65 -18.62 11.76
CA THR A 457 -16.07 -18.86 11.98
C THR A 457 -16.36 -20.17 12.70
N ASN A 458 -15.33 -20.87 13.19
CA ASN A 458 -15.43 -22.14 13.89
C ASN A 458 -16.27 -23.18 13.13
N ASN A 459 -16.09 -23.25 11.81
CA ASN A 459 -16.82 -24.13 10.89
C ASN A 459 -18.36 -23.99 10.96
N LYS A 460 -18.88 -22.84 11.38
CA LYS A 460 -20.34 -22.57 11.49
C LYS A 460 -21.01 -22.31 10.14
N PHE A 461 -20.23 -22.12 9.09
CA PHE A 461 -20.67 -21.81 7.75
C PHE A 461 -20.12 -22.86 6.77
N THR A 462 -20.90 -23.14 5.73
CA THR A 462 -20.46 -23.93 4.58
C THR A 462 -19.53 -23.12 3.68
N ASP A 463 -18.70 -23.78 2.87
CA ASP A 463 -17.81 -23.12 1.90
C ASP A 463 -18.55 -22.11 1.01
N LYS A 464 -19.78 -22.43 0.58
CA LYS A 464 -20.61 -21.51 -0.21
C LYS A 464 -20.98 -20.24 0.57
N GLN A 465 -21.34 -20.36 1.84
CA GLN A 465 -21.68 -19.22 2.68
C GLN A 465 -20.44 -18.42 3.08
N LEU A 466 -19.31 -19.07 3.27
CA LEU A 466 -18.04 -18.40 3.49
C LEU A 466 -17.59 -17.64 2.25
N GLN A 467 -17.82 -18.20 1.06
CA GLN A 467 -17.65 -17.46 -0.19
C GLN A 467 -18.57 -16.22 -0.18
N GLU A 468 -19.87 -16.35 0.10
CA GLU A 468 -20.77 -15.20 0.21
C GLU A 468 -20.30 -14.11 1.20
N ILE A 469 -19.63 -14.49 2.30
CA ILE A 469 -18.99 -13.56 3.25
C ILE A 469 -17.78 -12.86 2.64
N LEU A 470 -16.97 -13.57 1.85
CA LEU A 470 -15.87 -12.98 1.08
C LEU A 470 -16.41 -12.05 -0.03
N ASP A 471 -17.55 -12.37 -0.68
CA ASP A 471 -18.16 -11.53 -1.72
C ASP A 471 -18.74 -10.24 -1.14
N ASN A 472 -19.15 -10.30 0.12
CA ASN A 472 -19.81 -9.22 0.81
C ASN A 472 -19.20 -9.00 2.21
N PRO A 473 -18.07 -8.28 2.31
CA PRO A 473 -17.38 -8.02 3.57
C PRO A 473 -18.26 -7.32 4.63
N GLN A 474 -19.36 -6.65 4.24
CA GLN A 474 -20.33 -6.07 5.18
C GLN A 474 -20.99 -7.14 6.08
N LEU A 475 -20.98 -8.41 5.66
CA LEU A 475 -21.47 -9.52 6.49
C LEU A 475 -20.57 -9.78 7.71
N LEU A 476 -19.28 -9.44 7.65
CA LEU A 476 -18.39 -9.50 8.82
C LEU A 476 -18.78 -8.44 9.87
N GLN A 477 -19.20 -7.25 9.42
CA GLN A 477 -19.73 -6.22 10.33
C GLN A 477 -21.00 -6.68 11.04
N LYS A 478 -21.87 -7.45 10.35
CA LYS A 478 -23.06 -8.07 10.98
C LYS A 478 -22.71 -9.17 12.01
N LEU A 479 -21.52 -9.75 11.91
CA LEU A 479 -20.95 -10.65 12.92
C LEU A 479 -20.32 -9.89 14.10
N GLY A 480 -20.21 -8.57 14.03
CA GLY A 480 -19.53 -7.74 15.04
C GLY A 480 -18.01 -7.69 14.86
N ILE A 481 -17.52 -8.01 13.67
CA ILE A 481 -16.12 -7.90 13.28
C ILE A 481 -15.97 -6.58 12.53
N ASP A 482 -15.14 -5.68 13.05
CA ASP A 482 -14.89 -4.36 12.47
C ASP A 482 -13.44 -4.23 11.98
N ASP A 483 -13.16 -3.14 11.26
CA ASP A 483 -11.87 -2.88 10.64
C ASP A 483 -10.73 -2.73 11.67
N SER A 484 -11.03 -2.43 12.94
CA SER A 484 -10.01 -2.34 14.00
C SER A 484 -9.43 -3.70 14.37
N MET A 485 -10.15 -4.79 14.05
CA MET A 485 -9.69 -6.17 14.27
C MET A 485 -8.81 -6.68 13.12
N MET A 486 -8.76 -5.95 12.00
CA MET A 486 -8.01 -6.33 10.80
C MET A 486 -6.51 -6.06 10.94
N SER A 487 -5.71 -6.74 10.13
CA SER A 487 -4.25 -6.66 10.19
C SER A 487 -3.69 -5.45 9.43
N ARG A 488 -2.41 -5.16 9.65
CA ARG A 488 -1.68 -4.13 8.91
C ARG A 488 -1.20 -4.65 7.55
N THR A 489 -1.47 -3.89 6.49
CA THR A 489 -0.86 -4.13 5.17
C THR A 489 0.63 -3.78 5.21
N VAL A 490 1.45 -4.64 4.63
CA VAL A 490 2.89 -4.43 4.40
C VAL A 490 3.13 -4.31 2.91
N PHE A 491 3.97 -3.35 2.51
CA PHE A 491 4.39 -3.16 1.13
C PHE A 491 5.87 -3.46 0.99
N LEU A 492 6.22 -4.24 -0.04
CA LEU A 492 7.62 -4.38 -0.46
C LEU A 492 7.95 -3.23 -1.40
N LYS A 493 9.21 -2.76 -1.33
CA LYS A 493 9.74 -1.73 -2.24
C LYS A 493 10.91 -2.30 -3.04
N PRO A 494 10.65 -3.19 -4.04
CA PRO A 494 11.69 -3.72 -4.93
C PRO A 494 12.56 -2.61 -5.52
N ILE A 495 13.87 -2.75 -5.38
CA ILE A 495 14.84 -1.84 -5.99
C ILE A 495 15.34 -2.46 -7.29
N HIS A 496 15.14 -1.78 -8.42
CA HIS A 496 15.69 -2.22 -9.70
C HIS A 496 17.19 -1.90 -9.77
N ASN A 497 18.03 -2.89 -10.11
CA ASN A 497 19.49 -2.81 -10.11
C ASN A 497 20.11 -2.17 -8.83
N PRO A 498 19.91 -2.78 -7.64
CA PRO A 498 20.39 -2.20 -6.39
C PRO A 498 21.91 -2.00 -6.38
N SER A 499 22.37 -0.90 -5.80
CA SER A 499 23.80 -0.65 -5.54
C SER A 499 23.99 0.20 -4.30
N PHE A 500 25.09 -0.03 -3.58
CA PHE A 500 25.40 0.66 -2.32
C PHE A 500 26.87 1.11 -2.32
N THR A 501 27.15 2.29 -1.78
CA THR A 501 28.47 2.93 -1.87
C THR A 501 29.58 2.14 -1.18
N ASP A 502 29.24 1.45 -0.09
CA ASP A 502 30.10 0.67 0.81
C ASP A 502 30.03 -0.85 0.59
N VAL A 503 29.22 -1.33 -0.36
CA VAL A 503 29.14 -2.76 -0.73
C VAL A 503 29.63 -2.96 -2.15
N LYS A 504 30.92 -3.26 -2.28
CA LYS A 504 31.55 -3.58 -3.57
C LYS A 504 31.19 -4.99 -4.03
N SER A 505 31.33 -5.27 -5.33
CA SER A 505 30.96 -6.55 -5.94
C SER A 505 31.75 -7.76 -5.41
N ASP A 506 32.91 -7.52 -4.81
CA ASP A 506 33.76 -8.51 -4.15
C ASP A 506 33.44 -8.69 -2.65
N HIS A 507 32.54 -7.88 -2.08
CA HIS A 507 32.07 -8.06 -0.71
C HIS A 507 31.29 -9.39 -0.59
N TRP A 508 31.61 -10.21 0.41
CA TRP A 508 31.05 -11.56 0.56
C TRP A 508 29.51 -11.60 0.63
N ALA A 509 28.87 -10.55 1.16
CA ALA A 509 27.42 -10.42 1.25
C ALA A 509 26.78 -9.70 0.04
N TYR A 510 27.57 -9.26 -0.96
CA TYR A 510 27.09 -8.45 -2.08
C TYR A 510 25.86 -9.06 -2.74
N GLY A 511 25.94 -10.33 -3.18
CA GLY A 511 24.83 -11.00 -3.86
C GLY A 511 23.54 -11.01 -3.02
N SER A 512 23.63 -11.43 -1.76
CA SER A 512 22.49 -11.46 -0.84
C SER A 512 21.89 -10.07 -0.59
N ILE A 513 22.74 -9.04 -0.48
CA ILE A 513 22.31 -7.66 -0.24
C ILE A 513 21.58 -7.12 -1.47
N ILE A 514 22.15 -7.32 -2.67
CA ILE A 514 21.51 -6.89 -3.92
C ILE A 514 20.20 -7.65 -4.14
N GLU A 515 20.17 -8.95 -3.91
CA GLU A 515 18.94 -9.75 -4.05
C GLU A 515 17.86 -9.31 -3.06
N ALA A 516 18.20 -9.13 -1.78
CA ALA A 516 17.24 -8.68 -0.77
C ALA A 516 16.65 -7.30 -1.08
N ALA A 517 17.48 -6.39 -1.59
CA ALA A 517 17.03 -5.09 -2.05
C ALA A 517 16.13 -5.20 -3.29
N SER A 518 16.46 -6.09 -4.22
CA SER A 518 15.64 -6.33 -5.42
C SER A 518 14.27 -6.92 -5.10
N LEU A 519 14.15 -7.71 -4.03
CA LEU A 519 12.88 -8.23 -3.52
C LEU A 519 12.12 -7.20 -2.67
N GLY A 520 12.71 -6.04 -2.37
CA GLY A 520 12.10 -5.01 -1.52
C GLY A 520 12.07 -5.36 -0.02
N LEU A 521 12.87 -6.35 0.38
CA LEU A 521 13.01 -6.77 1.77
C LEU A 521 13.74 -5.70 2.58
N VAL A 522 14.79 -5.11 2.00
CA VAL A 522 15.69 -4.16 2.66
C VAL A 522 15.94 -2.93 1.78
N THR A 523 16.19 -1.79 2.42
CA THR A 523 16.63 -0.55 1.77
C THR A 523 18.00 -0.13 2.30
N GLY A 524 18.70 0.73 1.55
CA GLY A 524 19.93 1.36 2.02
C GLY A 524 19.69 2.45 3.06
N MET A 525 20.78 3.01 3.58
CA MET A 525 20.79 4.19 4.41
C MET A 525 20.61 5.45 3.54
N PRO A 526 20.16 6.59 4.13
CA PRO A 526 19.95 7.83 3.37
C PRO A 526 21.19 8.35 2.63
N ASP A 527 22.40 8.03 3.11
CA ASP A 527 23.68 8.42 2.49
C ASP A 527 24.10 7.51 1.32
N GLY A 528 23.25 6.56 0.93
CA GLY A 528 23.52 5.59 -0.14
C GLY A 528 24.40 4.40 0.27
N SER A 529 24.79 4.32 1.54
CA SER A 529 25.45 3.13 2.10
C SER A 529 24.43 2.03 2.43
N PHE A 530 24.89 0.80 2.60
CA PHE A 530 24.11 -0.30 3.18
C PHE A 530 24.43 -0.52 4.65
N ALA A 531 25.65 -0.18 5.08
CA ALA A 531 26.21 -0.47 6.38
C ALA A 531 26.22 -1.98 6.73
N PRO A 532 26.88 -2.84 5.92
CA PRO A 532 26.80 -4.29 6.05
C PRO A 532 27.34 -4.82 7.39
N ASN A 533 28.22 -4.07 8.04
CA ASN A 533 28.86 -4.45 9.31
C ASN A 533 28.13 -3.91 10.54
N ASN A 534 27.08 -3.09 10.38
CA ASN A 534 26.35 -2.56 11.52
C ASN A 534 25.55 -3.68 12.21
N PRO A 535 25.59 -3.77 13.55
CA PRO A 535 24.73 -4.68 14.28
C PRO A 535 23.26 -4.27 14.09
N LEU A 536 22.36 -5.24 14.02
CA LEU A 536 20.92 -5.00 13.90
C LEU A 536 20.19 -5.16 15.22
N GLN A 537 19.30 -4.22 15.51
CA GLN A 537 18.36 -4.32 16.61
C GLN A 537 17.32 -5.43 16.32
N VAL A 538 16.64 -5.88 17.37
CA VAL A 538 15.54 -6.86 17.26
C VAL A 538 14.46 -6.36 16.30
N ALA A 539 14.08 -5.08 16.39
CA ALA A 539 13.05 -4.47 15.55
C ALA A 539 13.38 -4.58 14.05
N ASP A 540 14.58 -4.16 13.63
CA ASP A 540 15.02 -4.26 12.24
C ASP A 540 15.00 -5.70 11.74
N THR A 541 15.52 -6.62 12.57
CA THR A 541 15.56 -8.05 12.23
C THR A 541 14.16 -8.59 11.97
N PHE A 542 13.19 -8.22 12.82
CA PHE A 542 11.84 -8.75 12.74
C PHE A 542 11.08 -8.16 11.56
N VAL A 543 11.35 -6.90 11.20
CA VAL A 543 10.80 -6.27 9.99
C VAL A 543 11.26 -7.01 8.74
N PHE A 544 12.56 -7.28 8.61
CA PHE A 544 13.08 -7.97 7.44
C PHE A 544 12.64 -9.43 7.38
N LEU A 545 12.62 -10.12 8.52
CA LEU A 545 12.16 -11.50 8.60
C LEU A 545 10.68 -11.62 8.27
N ASP A 546 9.83 -10.75 8.81
CA ASP A 546 8.39 -10.77 8.55
C ASP A 546 8.10 -10.60 7.06
N LYS A 547 8.78 -9.68 6.37
CA LYS A 547 8.66 -9.54 4.91
C LYS A 547 8.99 -10.81 4.14
N VAL A 548 10.02 -11.58 4.56
CA VAL A 548 10.33 -12.88 3.95
C VAL A 548 9.22 -13.90 4.20
N LEU A 549 8.63 -13.90 5.39
CA LEU A 549 7.51 -14.80 5.69
C LEU A 549 6.27 -14.44 4.86
N LEU A 550 5.98 -13.15 4.69
CA LEU A 550 4.88 -12.67 3.86
C LEU A 550 5.05 -13.06 2.39
N LEU A 551 6.27 -13.00 1.83
CA LEU A 551 6.58 -13.51 0.47
C LEU A 551 6.20 -14.97 0.26
N ASN A 552 6.18 -15.75 1.34
CA ASN A 552 5.89 -17.18 1.33
C ASN A 552 4.53 -17.50 1.96
N ASN A 553 3.64 -16.50 2.12
CA ASN A 553 2.31 -16.63 2.73
C ASN A 553 2.30 -17.24 4.14
N ILE A 554 3.40 -17.08 4.90
CA ILE A 554 3.50 -17.57 6.28
C ILE A 554 2.98 -16.49 7.23
N THR A 555 1.66 -16.44 7.41
CA THR A 555 0.98 -15.39 8.20
C THR A 555 0.41 -15.90 9.52
N GLU A 556 0.06 -17.19 9.57
CA GLU A 556 -0.66 -17.83 10.67
C GLU A 556 0.04 -17.69 12.04
N PRO A 557 -0.65 -17.15 13.06
CA PRO A 557 -0.13 -17.12 14.42
C PRO A 557 -0.26 -18.48 15.11
N LYS A 558 0.73 -18.83 15.93
CA LYS A 558 0.72 -19.94 16.90
C LYS A 558 0.12 -19.53 18.23
N LEU A 559 0.38 -18.30 18.67
CA LEU A 559 -0.07 -17.72 19.93
C LEU A 559 -1.15 -16.65 19.70
N PRO A 560 -2.10 -16.53 20.63
CA PRO A 560 -3.12 -15.50 20.56
C PRO A 560 -2.54 -14.09 20.79
N ARG A 561 -3.16 -13.07 20.19
CA ARG A 561 -2.75 -11.66 20.30
C ARG A 561 -2.62 -11.20 21.76
N SER A 562 -3.59 -11.58 22.60
CA SER A 562 -3.57 -11.27 24.03
C SER A 562 -2.32 -11.78 24.74
N THR A 563 -1.81 -12.97 24.40
CA THR A 563 -0.55 -13.49 24.93
C THR A 563 0.65 -12.73 24.36
N VAL A 564 0.70 -12.54 23.04
CA VAL A 564 1.83 -11.89 22.36
C VAL A 564 2.07 -10.48 22.87
N GLU A 565 0.99 -9.72 23.05
CA GLU A 565 1.05 -8.32 23.45
C GLU A 565 1.50 -8.11 24.90
N LEU A 566 1.45 -9.12 25.76
CA LEU A 566 2.06 -9.06 27.10
C LEU A 566 3.58 -8.91 27.05
N TYR A 567 4.20 -9.35 25.94
CA TYR A 567 5.65 -9.33 25.75
C TYR A 567 6.11 -8.16 24.85
N ILE A 568 5.26 -7.15 24.62
CA ILE A 568 5.58 -5.95 23.83
C ILE A 568 5.24 -4.70 24.66
N ASN A 569 6.27 -4.02 25.15
CA ASN A 569 6.12 -2.89 26.07
C ASN A 569 5.57 -1.63 25.41
N ASP A 570 5.90 -1.39 24.13
CA ASP A 570 5.48 -0.21 23.38
C ASP A 570 4.64 -0.61 22.16
N LYS A 571 3.32 -0.40 22.26
CA LYS A 571 2.37 -0.65 21.17
C LYS A 571 2.43 0.42 20.06
N ASN A 572 3.04 1.57 20.33
CA ASN A 572 3.22 2.66 19.36
C ASN A 572 4.56 2.54 18.61
N HIS A 573 5.39 1.55 18.94
CA HIS A 573 6.67 1.33 18.29
C HIS A 573 6.49 1.16 16.78
N TRP A 574 7.37 1.78 15.98
CA TRP A 574 7.27 1.79 14.50
C TRP A 574 7.21 0.38 13.90
N ALA A 575 7.90 -0.58 14.53
CA ALA A 575 7.93 -1.99 14.14
C ALA A 575 6.90 -2.88 14.85
N PHE A 576 5.95 -2.32 15.62
CA PHE A 576 5.02 -3.09 16.47
C PHE A 576 4.38 -4.27 15.74
N ASN A 577 3.77 -4.04 14.58
CA ASN A 577 3.05 -5.08 13.83
C ASN A 577 3.97 -6.18 13.31
N HIS A 578 5.15 -5.83 12.80
CA HIS A 578 6.16 -6.82 12.38
C HIS A 578 6.67 -7.63 13.57
N MET A 579 6.92 -6.95 14.69
CA MET A 579 7.39 -7.61 15.91
C MET A 579 6.35 -8.59 16.45
N ALA A 580 5.09 -8.17 16.50
CA ALA A 580 3.98 -8.99 16.93
C ALA A 580 3.70 -10.14 15.95
N SER A 581 3.82 -9.93 14.64
CA SER A 581 3.69 -11.00 13.62
C SER A 581 4.71 -12.12 13.81
N ILE A 582 5.98 -11.77 14.06
CA ILE A 582 7.02 -12.75 14.34
C ILE A 582 6.77 -13.42 15.69
N LYS A 583 6.56 -12.64 16.76
CA LYS A 583 6.33 -13.17 18.11
C LYS A 583 5.13 -14.11 18.18
N SER A 584 4.05 -13.84 17.43
CA SER A 584 2.89 -14.73 17.41
C SER A 584 3.19 -16.13 16.87
N LYS A 585 4.31 -16.34 16.19
CA LYS A 585 4.72 -17.64 15.63
C LYS A 585 5.67 -18.42 16.54
N LEU A 586 6.11 -17.83 17.64
CA LEU A 586 7.13 -18.38 18.54
C LEU A 586 6.50 -18.94 19.83
N SER A 587 7.32 -19.56 20.68
CA SER A 587 6.96 -20.02 22.02
C SER A 587 7.03 -18.89 23.06
N GLU A 588 6.24 -18.98 24.13
CA GLU A 588 6.29 -17.99 25.21
C GLU A 588 7.68 -17.88 25.88
N GLU A 589 8.44 -18.98 25.92
CA GLU A 589 9.82 -18.99 26.41
C GLU A 589 10.72 -18.08 25.55
N THR A 590 10.67 -18.23 24.22
CA THR A 590 11.42 -17.38 23.30
C THR A 590 10.96 -15.91 23.38
N LEU A 591 9.66 -15.67 23.57
CA LEU A 591 9.10 -14.32 23.77
C LEU A 591 9.65 -13.65 25.03
N MET A 592 9.76 -14.39 26.14
CA MET A 592 10.35 -13.91 27.38
C MET A 592 11.83 -13.56 27.19
N THR A 593 12.60 -14.37 26.45
CA THR A 593 13.98 -14.03 26.12
C THR A 593 14.05 -12.75 25.28
N ILE A 594 13.23 -12.62 24.24
CA ILE A 594 13.21 -11.43 23.38
C ILE A 594 12.79 -10.17 24.17
N SER A 595 11.81 -10.27 25.07
CA SER A 595 11.32 -9.11 25.82
C SER A 595 12.36 -8.54 26.79
N GLN A 596 13.27 -9.38 27.28
CA GLN A 596 14.39 -8.97 28.14
C GLN A 596 15.52 -8.23 27.40
N LEU A 597 15.56 -8.30 26.06
CA LEU A 597 16.58 -7.63 25.26
C LEU A 597 16.33 -6.13 25.06
N GLY A 598 15.06 -5.68 25.07
CA GLY A 598 14.72 -4.31 24.69
C GLY A 598 15.24 -3.97 23.28
N ASP A 599 15.98 -2.86 23.16
CA ASP A 599 16.58 -2.38 21.90
C ASP A 599 17.97 -2.98 21.61
N ALA A 600 18.40 -3.98 22.39
CA ALA A 600 19.69 -4.63 22.17
C ALA A 600 19.73 -5.41 20.84
N PRO A 601 20.91 -5.56 20.21
CA PRO A 601 21.05 -6.36 19.00
C PRO A 601 20.72 -7.84 19.21
N ILE A 602 20.18 -8.48 18.19
CA ILE A 602 19.90 -9.92 18.24
C ILE A 602 21.19 -10.75 18.12
N THR A 603 21.31 -11.80 18.95
CA THR A 603 22.44 -12.74 18.89
C THR A 603 22.19 -13.84 17.85
N ARG A 604 23.28 -14.47 17.41
CA ARG A 604 23.22 -15.55 16.41
C ARG A 604 22.45 -16.77 16.88
N GLU A 605 22.58 -17.13 18.15
CA GLU A 605 21.82 -18.25 18.71
C GLU A 605 20.33 -17.95 18.83
N LEU A 606 19.95 -16.73 19.20
CA LEU A 606 18.54 -16.36 19.30
C LEU A 606 17.89 -16.29 17.93
N LEU A 607 18.58 -15.77 16.91
CA LEU A 607 18.09 -15.85 15.53
C LEU A 607 17.93 -17.32 15.10
N ALA A 608 18.86 -18.20 15.45
CA ALA A 608 18.74 -19.62 15.12
C ALA A 608 17.48 -20.23 15.73
N GLN A 609 17.19 -19.93 17.00
CA GLN A 609 15.97 -20.36 17.68
C GLN A 609 14.71 -19.85 16.99
N ILE A 610 14.67 -18.57 16.64
CA ILE A 610 13.54 -17.95 15.94
C ILE A 610 13.29 -18.64 14.59
N LEU A 611 14.35 -18.87 13.81
CA LEU A 611 14.26 -19.56 12.52
C LEU A 611 13.79 -21.01 12.66
N TYR A 612 14.30 -21.72 13.68
CA TYR A 612 13.88 -23.09 13.97
C TYR A 612 12.37 -23.16 14.27
N GLU A 613 11.85 -22.27 15.12
CA GLU A 613 10.44 -22.24 15.48
C GLU A 613 9.53 -21.83 14.32
N ILE A 614 9.88 -20.76 13.60
CA ILE A 614 9.08 -20.27 12.45
C ILE A 614 8.96 -21.34 11.37
N THR A 615 10.06 -22.03 11.09
CA THR A 615 10.08 -23.11 10.08
C THR A 615 9.58 -24.44 10.65
N LYS A 616 9.18 -24.48 11.92
CA LYS A 616 8.73 -25.67 12.66
C LYS A 616 9.74 -26.84 12.59
N GLY A 617 11.03 -26.53 12.39
CA GLY A 617 12.10 -27.51 12.18
C GLY A 617 12.00 -28.32 10.87
N ARG A 618 11.23 -27.86 9.87
CA ARG A 618 10.85 -28.66 8.69
C ARG A 618 11.66 -28.41 7.42
N LEU A 619 12.63 -27.49 7.43
CA LEU A 619 13.47 -27.31 6.25
C LEU A 619 14.38 -28.52 6.02
N GLU A 620 14.56 -28.91 4.77
CA GLU A 620 15.40 -30.03 4.37
C GLU A 620 16.89 -29.75 4.61
N ALA A 621 17.62 -30.73 5.13
CA ALA A 621 19.06 -30.59 5.38
C ALA A 621 19.85 -30.59 4.07
N THR A 622 20.81 -29.67 3.93
CA THR A 622 21.64 -29.54 2.71
C THR A 622 23.07 -30.01 2.91
N ARG A 623 23.44 -30.39 4.14
CA ARG A 623 24.73 -30.97 4.53
C ARG A 623 24.64 -31.64 5.90
N GLU A 624 25.62 -32.51 6.16
CA GLU A 624 25.90 -33.04 7.51
C GLU A 624 26.15 -31.91 8.52
N VAL A 625 25.76 -32.16 9.77
CA VAL A 625 25.94 -31.21 10.88
C VAL A 625 27.44 -31.04 11.12
N ARG A 626 27.91 -29.79 11.10
CA ARG A 626 29.27 -29.46 11.56
C ARG A 626 29.28 -29.32 13.07
N HIS A 627 30.26 -29.95 13.72
CA HIS A 627 30.43 -29.83 15.16
C HIS A 627 31.20 -28.56 15.51
N PHE A 628 30.63 -27.77 16.43
CA PHE A 628 31.26 -26.59 17.00
C PHE A 628 31.50 -26.79 18.49
N THR A 629 32.65 -26.32 18.98
CA THR A 629 33.07 -26.57 20.37
C THR A 629 32.39 -25.64 21.37
N ASP A 630 31.93 -24.47 20.92
CA ASP A 630 31.42 -23.37 21.76
C ASP A 630 29.89 -23.34 21.90
N ILE A 631 29.18 -24.36 21.40
CA ILE A 631 27.70 -24.44 21.49
C ILE A 631 27.22 -25.49 22.49
N GLN A 632 28.12 -26.25 23.11
CA GLN A 632 27.74 -27.39 23.95
C GLN A 632 26.91 -26.98 25.19
N SER A 633 27.12 -25.77 25.70
CA SER A 633 26.36 -25.20 26.82
C SER A 633 25.22 -24.28 26.41
N SER A 634 24.99 -24.06 25.11
CA SER A 634 23.91 -23.18 24.65
C SER A 634 22.57 -23.92 24.72
N SER A 635 21.56 -23.28 25.33
CA SER A 635 20.18 -23.78 25.32
C SER A 635 19.59 -23.87 23.90
N TYR A 636 20.17 -23.15 22.93
CA TYR A 636 19.74 -23.14 21.53
C TYR A 636 20.60 -24.02 20.62
N LYS A 637 21.38 -24.96 21.18
CA LYS A 637 22.27 -25.84 20.42
C LYS A 637 21.55 -26.56 19.27
N GLU A 638 20.35 -27.09 19.51
CA GLU A 638 19.57 -27.79 18.48
C GLU A 638 19.20 -26.85 17.31
N ALA A 639 18.71 -25.65 17.62
CA ALA A 639 18.36 -24.66 16.62
C ALA A 639 19.58 -24.16 15.82
N ILE A 640 20.74 -24.06 16.48
CA ILE A 640 22.01 -23.78 15.82
C ILE A 640 22.39 -24.91 14.86
N ASP A 641 22.38 -26.16 15.31
CA ASP A 641 22.70 -27.34 14.48
C ASP A 641 21.75 -27.45 13.28
N TYR A 642 20.46 -27.15 13.49
CA TYR A 642 19.45 -27.02 12.45
C TYR A 642 19.85 -25.95 11.41
N CYS A 643 20.06 -24.70 11.82
CA CYS A 643 20.41 -23.62 10.90
C CYS A 643 21.73 -23.88 10.15
N VAL A 644 22.70 -24.51 10.81
CA VAL A 644 23.99 -24.88 10.19
C VAL A 644 23.80 -25.93 9.11
N SER A 645 23.10 -27.03 9.40
CA SER A 645 22.88 -28.12 8.43
C SER A 645 22.05 -27.68 7.22
N ARG A 646 21.31 -26.57 7.32
CA ARG A 646 20.59 -25.92 6.22
C ARG A 646 21.36 -24.78 5.53
N ARG A 647 22.59 -24.49 5.96
CA ARG A 647 23.42 -23.35 5.48
C ARG A 647 22.82 -21.97 5.74
N LEU A 648 21.75 -21.86 6.53
CA LEU A 648 21.21 -20.59 7.02
C LEU A 648 22.28 -19.86 7.83
N LEU A 649 22.91 -20.55 8.78
CA LEU A 649 24.05 -20.05 9.55
C LEU A 649 25.36 -20.78 9.20
N SER A 650 26.48 -20.09 9.40
CA SER A 650 27.84 -20.63 9.25
C SER A 650 28.70 -20.18 10.42
N GLY A 651 29.66 -21.00 10.83
CA GLY A 651 30.59 -20.66 11.92
C GLY A 651 31.45 -19.44 11.61
N THR A 652 31.88 -18.75 12.66
CA THR A 652 32.87 -17.67 12.58
C THR A 652 34.28 -18.22 12.34
N SER A 653 34.49 -19.51 12.63
CA SER A 653 35.65 -20.29 12.22
C SER A 653 35.22 -21.71 11.81
N SER A 654 36.17 -22.58 11.49
CA SER A 654 35.90 -23.99 11.23
C SER A 654 35.37 -24.76 12.45
N THR A 655 35.60 -24.26 13.67
CA THR A 655 35.27 -24.94 14.94
C THR A 655 34.46 -24.08 15.92
N THR A 656 34.15 -22.83 15.58
CA THR A 656 33.48 -21.84 16.46
C THR A 656 32.23 -21.25 15.80
N MET A 657 31.10 -21.18 16.52
CA MET A 657 29.85 -20.51 16.08
C MET A 657 29.70 -19.07 16.53
N SER A 658 30.34 -18.71 17.66
CA SER A 658 30.15 -17.46 18.39
C SER A 658 28.67 -17.16 18.66
N PRO A 659 27.96 -18.00 19.44
CA PRO A 659 26.50 -17.91 19.60
C PRO A 659 26.02 -16.55 20.12
N GLN A 660 26.77 -15.94 21.05
CA GLN A 660 26.46 -14.63 21.65
C GLN A 660 26.81 -13.42 20.77
N LYS A 661 27.50 -13.61 19.64
CA LYS A 661 27.85 -12.49 18.76
C LYS A 661 26.56 -11.93 18.14
N SER A 662 26.43 -10.61 18.17
CA SER A 662 25.34 -9.89 17.48
C SER A 662 25.41 -10.09 15.97
N LEU A 663 24.25 -10.19 15.32
CA LEU A 663 24.20 -10.22 13.86
C LEU A 663 24.43 -8.83 13.27
N THR A 664 25.26 -8.80 12.24
CA THR A 664 25.39 -7.66 11.34
C THR A 664 24.30 -7.67 10.26
N ARG A 665 24.04 -6.49 9.67
CA ARG A 665 23.05 -6.33 8.60
C ARG A 665 23.34 -7.21 7.38
N GLY A 666 24.62 -7.33 6.98
CA GLY A 666 25.05 -8.19 5.87
C GLY A 666 24.93 -9.69 6.18
N GLU A 667 25.20 -10.09 7.43
CA GLU A 667 24.94 -11.46 7.90
C GLU A 667 23.46 -11.79 7.83
N LEU A 668 22.59 -10.91 8.31
CA LEU A 668 21.16 -11.15 8.26
C LEU A 668 20.65 -11.27 6.82
N MET A 669 21.04 -10.40 5.89
CA MET A 669 20.58 -10.52 4.48
C MET A 669 20.98 -11.85 3.86
N SER A 670 22.19 -12.32 4.17
CA SER A 670 22.66 -13.62 3.71
C SER A 670 21.89 -14.79 4.31
N VAL A 671 21.34 -14.64 5.52
CA VAL A 671 20.44 -15.63 6.13
C VAL A 671 19.06 -15.57 5.48
N LEU A 672 18.51 -14.37 5.31
CA LEU A 672 17.15 -14.15 4.82
C LEU A 672 16.96 -14.58 3.37
N ILE A 673 17.92 -14.30 2.48
CA ILE A 673 17.85 -14.75 1.08
C ILE A 673 17.90 -16.28 0.97
N LYS A 674 18.74 -16.93 1.79
CA LYS A 674 18.76 -18.40 1.83
C LYS A 674 17.46 -18.95 2.37
N LEU A 675 16.91 -18.33 3.42
CA LEU A 675 15.62 -18.74 3.97
C LEU A 675 14.52 -18.59 2.92
N GLU A 676 14.45 -17.45 2.25
CA GLU A 676 13.48 -17.17 1.19
C GLU A 676 13.55 -18.22 0.08
N SER A 677 14.76 -18.54 -0.39
CA SER A 677 14.97 -19.58 -1.41
C SER A 677 14.56 -20.99 -0.95
N MET A 678 14.54 -21.26 0.35
CA MET A 678 14.14 -22.56 0.91
C MET A 678 12.64 -22.64 1.24
N LEU A 679 11.96 -21.49 1.30
CA LEU A 679 10.52 -21.42 1.57
C LEU A 679 9.67 -21.39 0.29
N LYS A 680 10.24 -20.95 -0.83
CA LYS A 680 9.71 -21.15 -2.18
C LYS A 680 9.50 -22.64 -2.47
#